data_AF-A0A518B405-F1
#
_entry.id   AF-A0A518B405-F1
#
_cell.length_a   1.000
_cell.length_b   1.000
_cell.length_c   1.000
_cell.angle_alpha   90.00
_cell.angle_beta   90.00
_cell.angle_gamma   90.00
#
_symmetry.space_group_name_H-M   'P 1'
#
loop_
_entity.id
_entity.type
_entity.pdbx_description
1 polymer ?
#
loop_
_entity_poly.entity_id
_entity_poly.type
_entity_poly.pdbx_seq_one_letter_code
_entity_poly.pdbx_strand_id
1 'polypeptide(L)'
;MTRTTRHSLCFTLALAALAGGVSLGAEAGATNPSSGTIAFDRFGYPEGNLRSRDTGDGWKTPWKTSRHAGAMVVGEAGDPSGDRGGIVQIRGTAKRNNPLRRRLEHPVTADELFLRFRLRYDAASIDSGTDGEFFVMWLDDIDGSDGAHHNAAVPNIGVHTAGAPKHKQTMFMVRISSQHTAWTPVELEGDRWYTIVGRLWKSRGGPRGSYDRFSMWVDPKPDQASSPDATAKSPRGPNLIDWVGFATGLKTEPTDRIEIADLALGTSWSDVVLGARPVMAAQPRDLGPEVSFKDDVYPLLKTHCFDCHAGADSDSGIRLDIGGEVLGQSSGYPLVLPGKSHESPLFHRMTTEDDDERMPPDEALAKEEIALLARWIDQGAKWDETVLPAEERLTSDHWAFQRVERPDVPKVNRDDWVRTPVDAFILAEQERQGIVPAPTASPTTLARRLALDLTGLPPTPEEATSLADTPNGEDYDRLVEHYLSSPRHGERWGRFWLDLARWAETNGHQHNRPRSQAWRYRDYVIDSFNADKPYDQFLREQLAGDELQPLRDEHLVATGFLASARVSGNELDKVIQRNDMLVDVTNATASSLLGLTMECAQCHTHKFDPITARDYYRFQGFFVKGQPVYLVLPAQAENANLAGTASTADLVRARIELFETVRERLVSAAQKSRPGEEILIIRKSVEGRMKPEEKKRYRQLGQAIAKLNQAWGYYSPATSPSQVPVAPTEVRWPLLYEPTELAQAKPYLLTRGEAHSRGPEVDVGWPAVFGEVPSSAPIDEHPRRALADWLTSRDNPLTARVWANRIWLYHFGEGLVKTPSNFGVQTPEPMHRALLDWLACELMENGWSTKHLHRLIVQSNTYRQSSAHSTANASLDPDNVTYWRREPRRMEMESIRDSVLAVAGTLEDRVGGPSLKASSKNADQRRSIYLFQDRNFPSHEHRLFDGPSMLASCPQRRVSTVALQPLYLLNNGFALRAARQFAERVARRHQRPEDQVNFAFRLTVGRPPTEPELERCLNYLKAASIDASDKMPPLAQLCHSLLNLNEFLYIP
;
A
#
# COMPACT_ATOMS: atom_id res chain seq x y z
N MET A 1 72.03 25.89 -8.57
CA MET A 1 72.29 27.32 -8.36
C MET A 1 71.85 27.66 -6.94
N THR A 2 72.77 27.67 -5.95
CA THR A 2 73.37 28.90 -5.38
C THR A 2 72.28 29.91 -4.98
N ARG A 3 72.07 30.33 -3.73
CA ARG A 3 72.97 30.61 -2.59
C ARG A 3 72.01 30.94 -1.40
N THR A 4 72.16 30.36 -0.21
CA THR A 4 72.78 30.97 1.01
C THR A 4 72.21 32.35 1.37
N THR A 5 71.86 32.78 2.58
CA THR A 5 72.16 32.46 4.01
C THR A 5 71.60 33.70 4.77
N ARG A 6 71.27 33.73 6.07
CA ARG A 6 72.17 33.81 7.24
C ARG A 6 71.29 34.20 8.46
N HIS A 7 71.32 33.45 9.57
CA HIS A 7 72.04 33.76 10.84
C HIS A 7 71.28 34.68 11.80
N SER A 8 71.38 34.61 13.13
CA SER A 8 72.05 33.72 14.11
C SER A 8 71.74 34.30 15.50
N LEU A 9 71.82 33.48 16.58
CA LEU A 9 72.53 33.73 17.86
C LEU A 9 72.14 32.59 18.84
N CYS A 10 72.99 31.59 19.07
CA CYS A 10 74.14 31.47 20.01
C CYS A 10 73.72 31.06 21.44
N PHE A 11 74.00 29.80 21.86
CA PHE A 11 75.21 29.29 22.57
C PHE A 11 75.16 29.61 24.09
N THR A 12 75.41 28.70 25.06
CA THR A 12 76.69 27.99 25.30
C THR A 12 76.61 26.95 26.48
N LEU A 13 77.36 25.83 26.34
CA LEU A 13 78.21 25.07 27.31
C LEU A 13 77.58 24.28 28.50
N ALA A 14 78.06 23.10 28.95
CA ALA A 14 79.19 22.20 28.59
C ALA A 14 79.18 20.88 29.43
N LEU A 15 79.60 19.75 28.80
CA LEU A 15 80.54 18.66 29.21
C LEU A 15 80.54 18.10 30.67
N ALA A 16 80.71 16.80 31.00
CA ALA A 16 81.25 15.60 30.31
C ALA A 16 81.00 14.27 31.09
N ALA A 17 80.84 13.15 30.33
CA ALA A 17 81.56 11.85 30.41
C ALA A 17 81.59 11.02 31.74
N LEU A 18 81.44 9.68 31.84
CA LEU A 18 81.59 8.50 30.97
C LEU A 18 80.97 7.29 31.72
N ALA A 19 80.18 6.43 31.05
CA ALA A 19 80.19 4.95 31.17
C ALA A 19 78.98 4.29 30.47
N GLY A 20 79.25 3.40 29.51
CA GLY A 20 78.48 2.16 29.29
C GLY A 20 77.17 2.20 28.50
N GLY A 21 77.25 1.87 27.20
CA GLY A 21 76.43 0.81 26.57
C GLY A 21 74.89 0.91 26.47
N VAL A 22 74.43 1.14 25.23
CA VAL A 22 73.24 0.55 24.57
C VAL A 22 71.84 1.08 24.92
N SER A 23 71.12 1.41 23.83
CA SER A 23 69.67 1.54 23.63
C SER A 23 69.04 2.94 23.77
N LEU A 24 68.57 3.43 22.63
CA LEU A 24 67.73 4.62 22.46
C LEU A 24 66.38 4.40 23.16
N GLY A 25 66.18 5.06 24.31
CA GLY A 25 64.87 5.34 24.87
C GLY A 25 64.38 6.70 24.40
N ALA A 26 63.19 6.74 23.79
CA ALA A 26 62.42 7.97 23.62
C ALA A 26 61.12 7.79 24.40
N GLU A 27 60.94 8.63 25.42
CA GLU A 27 59.68 8.81 26.14
C GLU A 27 58.61 9.33 25.19
N ALA A 28 57.54 8.56 25.01
CA ALA A 28 56.31 9.02 24.37
C ALA A 28 55.35 9.52 25.46
N GLY A 29 54.96 10.78 25.34
CA GLY A 29 53.88 11.38 26.11
C GLY A 29 52.56 10.62 25.89
N ALA A 30 51.89 10.32 26.99
CA ALA A 30 50.62 9.61 27.03
C ALA A 30 49.51 10.41 26.34
N THR A 31 49.10 9.97 25.16
CA THR A 31 47.78 10.27 24.59
C THR A 31 46.75 9.35 25.23
N ASN A 32 45.64 9.92 25.72
CA ASN A 32 44.55 9.21 26.37
C ASN A 32 43.76 8.41 25.31
N PRO A 33 43.67 7.07 25.36
CA PRO A 33 42.93 6.30 24.38
C PRO A 33 41.42 6.42 24.63
N SER A 34 40.65 6.74 23.60
CA SER A 34 39.19 6.53 23.59
C SER A 34 38.93 5.05 23.89
N SER A 35 38.21 4.74 24.97
CA SER A 35 37.95 3.35 25.36
C SER A 35 37.08 2.65 24.31
N GLY A 36 37.63 1.65 23.60
CA GLY A 36 36.90 0.85 22.61
C GLY A 36 35.97 -0.20 23.22
N THR A 37 35.57 -0.03 24.49
CA THR A 37 34.63 -0.90 25.21
C THR A 37 33.21 -0.63 24.72
N ILE A 38 32.56 -1.67 24.18
CA ILE A 38 31.19 -1.63 23.65
C ILE A 38 30.17 -1.83 24.77
N ALA A 39 30.41 -2.80 25.65
CA ALA A 39 29.54 -3.08 26.78
C ALA A 39 30.31 -3.81 27.87
N PHE A 40 29.95 -3.57 29.13
CA PHE A 40 30.63 -4.18 30.28
C PHE A 40 29.66 -4.49 31.42
N ASP A 41 29.83 -5.64 32.07
CA ASP A 41 29.02 -6.04 33.22
C ASP A 41 29.81 -6.94 34.19
N ARG A 42 30.05 -6.43 35.41
CA ARG A 42 30.66 -7.18 36.53
C ARG A 42 29.64 -7.95 37.37
N PHE A 43 28.38 -7.90 37.00
CA PHE A 43 27.25 -8.50 37.70
C PHE A 43 27.11 -8.08 39.17
N GLY A 44 27.52 -6.86 39.52
CA GLY A 44 27.47 -6.30 40.88
C GLY A 44 26.07 -5.96 41.39
N TYR A 45 25.07 -6.77 41.06
CA TYR A 45 23.68 -6.58 41.48
C TYR A 45 23.43 -7.22 42.85
N PRO A 46 22.38 -6.80 43.59
CA PRO A 46 21.99 -7.46 44.84
C PRO A 46 21.69 -8.95 44.62
N GLU A 47 22.01 -9.77 45.63
CA GLU A 47 21.78 -11.22 45.59
C GLU A 47 20.32 -11.54 45.18
N GLY A 48 20.17 -12.45 44.22
CA GLY A 48 18.86 -12.83 43.68
C GLY A 48 18.23 -11.89 42.65
N ASN A 49 18.82 -10.72 42.32
CA ASN A 49 18.19 -9.75 41.40
C ASN A 49 19.10 -9.32 40.23
N LEU A 50 18.72 -9.66 38.99
CA LEU A 50 19.38 -9.22 37.75
C LEU A 50 18.62 -8.07 37.03
N ARG A 51 17.52 -7.58 37.60
CA ARG A 51 16.61 -6.58 37.00
C ARG A 51 16.78 -5.18 37.62
N SER A 52 18.02 -4.78 37.90
CA SER A 52 18.30 -3.42 38.35
C SER A 52 17.82 -2.39 37.30
N ARG A 53 17.38 -1.21 37.76
CA ARG A 53 17.05 -0.09 36.86
C ARG A 53 18.28 0.56 36.25
N ASP A 54 19.44 0.39 36.87
CA ASP A 54 20.73 0.77 36.31
C ASP A 54 21.15 -0.29 35.30
N THR A 55 21.26 0.12 34.03
CA THR A 55 21.61 -0.79 32.96
C THR A 55 23.13 -0.98 32.82
N GLY A 56 23.97 -0.20 33.49
CA GLY A 56 25.42 -0.28 33.31
C GLY A 56 25.88 0.10 31.89
N ASP A 57 27.20 0.12 31.68
CA ASP A 57 27.82 0.68 30.49
C ASP A 57 27.60 -0.20 29.24
N GLY A 58 26.93 0.35 28.23
CA GLY A 58 26.75 -0.28 26.91
C GLY A 58 25.54 -1.20 26.77
N TRP A 59 24.58 -1.17 27.69
CA TRP A 59 23.37 -2.01 27.64
C TRP A 59 22.07 -1.20 27.59
N LYS A 60 21.16 -1.57 26.67
CA LYS A 60 19.87 -0.86 26.46
C LYS A 60 18.80 -1.17 27.51
N THR A 61 18.81 -2.38 28.03
CA THR A 61 17.78 -2.88 28.95
C THR A 61 18.42 -3.58 30.13
N PRO A 62 17.73 -3.75 31.27
CA PRO A 62 18.15 -4.69 32.31
C PRO A 62 18.27 -6.11 31.73
N TRP A 63 18.96 -7.01 32.45
CA TRP A 63 19.02 -8.41 32.04
C TRP A 63 17.62 -9.03 32.02
N LYS A 64 17.32 -9.69 30.90
CA LYS A 64 16.10 -10.47 30.72
C LYS A 64 16.36 -11.91 31.15
N THR A 65 15.64 -12.33 32.18
CA THR A 65 15.72 -13.69 32.72
C THR A 65 14.57 -14.56 32.20
N SER A 66 14.87 -15.84 31.91
CA SER A 66 13.87 -16.82 31.46
C SER A 66 12.78 -17.06 32.51
N ARG A 67 11.57 -17.39 32.05
CA ARG A 67 10.45 -17.80 32.91
C ARG A 67 10.55 -19.25 33.40
N HIS A 68 11.36 -20.08 32.76
CA HIS A 68 11.43 -21.52 33.04
C HIS A 68 12.58 -21.93 33.96
N ALA A 69 13.68 -21.16 33.96
CA ALA A 69 14.72 -21.14 34.99
C ALA A 69 15.63 -19.93 34.70
N GLY A 70 15.34 -18.80 35.34
CA GLY A 70 16.15 -17.59 35.19
C GLY A 70 17.49 -17.73 35.92
N ALA A 71 18.50 -17.02 35.41
CA ALA A 71 19.75 -16.86 36.15
C ALA A 71 19.55 -15.96 37.38
N MET A 72 20.43 -16.09 38.38
CA MET A 72 20.40 -15.27 39.58
C MET A 72 21.80 -14.97 40.11
N VAL A 73 21.97 -13.83 40.77
CA VAL A 73 23.22 -13.48 41.46
C VAL A 73 23.30 -14.29 42.77
N VAL A 74 24.42 -14.99 43.01
CA VAL A 74 24.58 -15.94 44.14
C VAL A 74 25.77 -15.65 45.08
N GLY A 75 26.51 -14.57 44.84
CA GLY A 75 27.65 -14.19 45.69
C GLY A 75 28.62 -13.22 45.02
N GLU A 76 29.75 -12.95 45.70
CA GLU A 76 30.86 -12.14 45.19
C GLU A 76 32.01 -13.04 44.72
N ALA A 77 32.55 -12.77 43.53
CA ALA A 77 33.76 -13.44 43.04
C ALA A 77 34.99 -12.81 43.69
N GLY A 78 35.72 -13.58 44.50
CA GLY A 78 37.07 -13.21 44.92
C GLY A 78 38.03 -13.27 43.73
N ASP A 79 38.52 -12.13 43.27
CA ASP A 79 39.63 -12.01 42.33
C ASP A 79 40.96 -11.88 43.11
N PRO A 80 42.05 -12.60 42.76
CA PRO A 80 43.40 -12.28 43.24
C PRO A 80 43.86 -10.83 42.93
N SER A 81 43.18 -10.08 42.05
CA SER A 81 43.45 -8.66 41.77
C SER A 81 42.82 -7.65 42.75
N GLY A 82 41.93 -8.09 43.65
CA GLY A 82 41.38 -7.27 44.73
C GLY A 82 40.12 -6.44 44.42
N ASP A 83 39.45 -6.64 43.28
CA ASP A 83 38.24 -5.88 42.90
C ASP A 83 36.95 -6.72 43.05
N ARG A 84 35.85 -6.14 43.55
CA ARG A 84 34.61 -6.87 43.95
C ARG A 84 33.59 -6.92 42.80
N GLY A 85 33.41 -8.09 42.17
CA GLY A 85 32.37 -8.36 41.16
C GLY A 85 31.40 -9.47 41.60
N GLY A 86 30.18 -9.51 41.06
CA GLY A 86 29.17 -10.51 41.41
C GLY A 86 29.25 -11.78 40.54
N ILE A 87 28.76 -12.90 41.07
CA ILE A 87 28.66 -14.18 40.36
C ILE A 87 27.21 -14.42 39.95
N VAL A 88 26.98 -14.68 38.66
CA VAL A 88 25.67 -15.12 38.17
C VAL A 88 25.67 -16.62 37.98
N GLN A 89 24.77 -17.28 38.69
CA GLN A 89 24.53 -18.71 38.55
C GLN A 89 23.37 -18.96 37.59
N ILE A 90 23.65 -19.80 36.60
CA ILE A 90 22.73 -20.36 35.63
C ILE A 90 22.48 -21.83 36.03
N ARG A 91 21.20 -22.21 36.09
CA ARG A 91 20.78 -23.58 36.33
C ARG A 91 20.40 -24.27 35.03
N GLY A 92 20.73 -25.54 34.90
CA GLY A 92 20.24 -26.35 33.79
C GLY A 92 18.72 -26.54 33.83
N THR A 93 18.14 -26.95 32.70
CA THR A 93 16.68 -27.14 32.58
C THR A 93 16.27 -28.45 31.90
N ALA A 94 17.22 -29.30 31.53
CA ALA A 94 17.07 -30.46 30.64
C ALA A 94 16.37 -30.12 29.30
N LYS A 95 16.31 -28.84 28.93
CA LYS A 95 15.69 -28.30 27.72
C LYS A 95 16.56 -27.15 27.18
N ARG A 96 16.34 -26.79 25.92
CA ARG A 96 16.89 -25.55 25.38
C ARG A 96 16.24 -24.36 26.10
N ASN A 97 17.06 -23.51 26.69
CA ASN A 97 16.59 -22.35 27.43
C ASN A 97 17.60 -21.19 27.29
N ASN A 98 17.11 -19.96 27.22
CA ASN A 98 17.92 -18.74 27.34
C ASN A 98 17.74 -18.13 28.74
N PRO A 99 18.41 -18.68 29.77
CA PRO A 99 18.27 -18.26 31.18
C PRO A 99 18.56 -16.78 31.40
N LEU A 100 19.44 -16.20 30.57
CA LEU A 100 19.93 -14.84 30.73
C LEU A 100 20.31 -14.23 29.37
N ARG A 101 19.75 -13.07 29.05
CA ARG A 101 20.09 -12.32 27.82
C ARG A 101 19.84 -10.82 27.97
N ARG A 102 20.52 -10.04 27.16
CA ARG A 102 20.49 -8.59 27.24
C ARG A 102 20.77 -7.95 25.89
N ARG A 103 20.10 -6.83 25.65
CA ARG A 103 20.28 -6.04 24.44
C ARG A 103 21.37 -5.02 24.65
N LEU A 104 22.28 -4.91 23.68
CA LEU A 104 23.28 -3.86 23.62
C LEU A 104 22.61 -2.50 23.45
N GLU A 105 23.21 -1.44 23.98
CA GLU A 105 22.72 -0.06 23.82
C GLU A 105 22.59 0.33 22.34
N HIS A 106 23.58 -0.11 21.56
CA HIS A 106 23.61 0.02 20.10
C HIS A 106 23.98 -1.32 19.46
N PRO A 107 23.32 -1.71 18.36
CA PRO A 107 23.75 -2.86 17.57
C PRO A 107 25.17 -2.65 17.03
N VAL A 108 26.03 -3.66 17.15
CA VAL A 108 27.42 -3.64 16.68
C VAL A 108 27.47 -4.12 15.24
N THR A 109 27.88 -3.24 14.33
CA THR A 109 28.12 -3.57 12.91
C THR A 109 29.61 -3.57 12.55
N ALA A 110 30.49 -3.36 13.52
CA ALA A 110 31.94 -3.25 13.32
C ALA A 110 32.52 -4.46 12.60
N ASP A 111 33.61 -4.29 11.86
CA ASP A 111 34.25 -5.40 11.15
C ASP A 111 34.83 -6.45 12.11
N GLU A 112 35.12 -6.04 13.34
CA GLU A 112 35.57 -6.91 14.42
C GLU A 112 34.84 -6.61 15.74
N LEU A 113 34.55 -7.66 16.48
CA LEU A 113 33.98 -7.62 17.83
C LEU A 113 34.76 -8.58 18.71
N PHE A 114 35.28 -8.06 19.81
CA PHE A 114 35.93 -8.83 20.86
C PHE A 114 34.98 -8.98 22.05
N LEU A 115 35.05 -10.11 22.73
CA LEU A 115 34.32 -10.36 23.97
C LEU A 115 35.19 -11.10 24.98
N ARG A 116 34.92 -10.88 26.27
CA ARG A 116 35.46 -11.65 27.39
C ARG A 116 34.34 -12.01 28.35
N PHE A 117 34.35 -13.22 28.90
CA PHE A 117 33.64 -13.54 30.14
C PHE A 117 34.39 -14.63 30.90
N ARG A 118 34.13 -14.74 32.20
CA ARG A 118 34.63 -15.83 33.04
C ARG A 118 33.55 -16.90 33.20
N LEU A 119 33.97 -18.16 33.17
CA LEU A 119 33.10 -19.33 33.33
C LEU A 119 33.65 -20.28 34.40
N ARG A 120 32.79 -20.79 35.27
CA ARG A 120 33.06 -21.92 36.17
C ARG A 120 31.91 -22.92 36.09
N TYR A 121 32.25 -24.20 36.02
CA TYR A 121 31.29 -25.29 36.03
C TYR A 121 31.49 -26.10 37.31
N ASP A 122 30.43 -26.37 38.07
CA ASP A 122 30.51 -27.20 39.28
C ASP A 122 30.96 -28.62 38.92
N ALA A 123 31.93 -29.18 39.65
CA ALA A 123 32.46 -30.51 39.40
C ALA A 123 31.39 -31.61 39.47
N ALA A 124 30.38 -31.46 40.33
CA ALA A 124 29.25 -32.39 40.42
C ALA A 124 28.32 -32.33 39.20
N SER A 125 28.45 -31.30 38.36
CA SER A 125 27.62 -31.04 37.18
C SER A 125 28.28 -31.47 35.86
N ILE A 126 29.54 -31.92 35.87
CA ILE A 126 30.24 -32.38 34.66
C ILE A 126 29.96 -33.87 34.45
N ASP A 127 29.00 -34.18 33.59
CA ASP A 127 28.61 -35.55 33.29
C ASP A 127 29.64 -36.24 32.37
N SER A 128 30.26 -37.32 32.85
CA SER A 128 31.27 -38.07 32.08
C SER A 128 30.59 -39.14 31.21
N GLY A 129 30.15 -38.80 29.99
CA GLY A 129 29.83 -39.84 28.98
C GLY A 129 28.70 -39.57 27.98
N THR A 130 27.94 -38.48 28.08
CA THR A 130 26.81 -38.19 27.19
C THR A 130 27.17 -37.18 26.09
N ASP A 131 26.84 -37.47 24.81
CA ASP A 131 27.14 -36.51 23.72
C ASP A 131 26.14 -35.35 23.69
N GLY A 132 26.62 -34.10 23.70
CA GLY A 132 25.82 -32.93 23.37
C GLY A 132 26.37 -31.58 23.86
N GLU A 133 25.68 -30.52 23.49
CA GLU A 133 25.95 -29.13 23.87
C GLU A 133 25.38 -28.85 25.26
N PHE A 134 26.22 -28.37 26.18
CA PHE A 134 25.84 -28.11 27.57
C PHE A 134 25.51 -26.63 27.76
N PHE A 135 26.47 -25.74 27.49
CA PHE A 135 26.35 -24.32 27.74
C PHE A 135 26.91 -23.52 26.58
N VAL A 136 26.24 -22.44 26.18
CA VAL A 136 26.78 -21.50 25.21
C VAL A 136 26.50 -20.05 25.57
N MET A 137 27.45 -19.19 25.26
CA MET A 137 27.26 -17.74 25.07
C MET A 137 27.04 -17.49 23.58
N TRP A 138 25.98 -16.77 23.23
CA TRP A 138 25.59 -16.49 21.86
C TRP A 138 25.49 -14.99 21.58
N LEU A 139 25.72 -14.64 20.31
CA LEU A 139 25.63 -13.28 19.78
C LEU A 139 24.67 -13.26 18.59
N ASP A 140 23.60 -12.47 18.66
CA ASP A 140 22.52 -12.49 17.65
C ASP A 140 22.00 -11.07 17.36
N ASP A 141 21.26 -10.89 16.26
CA ASP A 141 20.54 -9.65 15.92
C ASP A 141 19.10 -9.63 16.46
N ILE A 142 18.63 -10.77 17.01
CA ILE A 142 17.31 -10.95 17.63
C ILE A 142 17.40 -11.46 19.08
N ASP A 143 16.32 -11.31 19.85
CA ASP A 143 16.24 -11.65 21.29
C ASP A 143 16.33 -13.16 21.63
N GLY A 144 16.33 -14.08 20.66
CA GLY A 144 16.49 -15.52 20.91
C GLY A 144 15.33 -16.25 21.62
N SER A 145 14.37 -15.55 22.24
CA SER A 145 13.26 -16.08 23.07
C SER A 145 13.69 -17.02 24.22
N ASP A 146 12.77 -17.41 25.11
CA ASP A 146 13.11 -18.34 26.21
C ASP A 146 13.41 -19.77 25.73
N GLY A 147 12.99 -20.15 24.51
CA GLY A 147 13.24 -21.48 23.92
C GLY A 147 14.54 -21.62 23.14
N ALA A 148 15.41 -20.58 23.14
CA ALA A 148 16.61 -20.50 22.29
C ALA A 148 16.31 -20.67 20.79
N HIS A 149 15.27 -19.97 20.32
CA HIS A 149 14.94 -19.78 18.92
C HIS A 149 15.76 -18.62 18.34
N HIS A 150 16.81 -18.99 17.63
CA HIS A 150 17.81 -18.09 17.07
C HIS A 150 17.73 -18.07 15.54
N ASN A 151 18.33 -17.05 14.92
CA ASN A 151 18.52 -17.04 13.48
C ASN A 151 19.40 -18.21 13.01
N ALA A 152 19.32 -18.57 11.73
CA ALA A 152 20.20 -19.58 11.18
C ALA A 152 21.65 -19.06 11.16
N ALA A 153 22.58 -19.81 11.76
CA ALA A 153 24.02 -19.49 11.85
C ALA A 153 24.42 -18.43 12.90
N VAL A 154 23.91 -18.58 14.13
CA VAL A 154 24.30 -17.74 15.27
C VAL A 154 25.69 -18.11 15.83
N PRO A 155 26.63 -17.15 15.87
CA PRO A 155 27.92 -17.30 16.53
C PRO A 155 27.76 -17.60 18.01
N ASN A 156 28.42 -18.65 18.49
CA ASN A 156 28.43 -19.02 19.89
C ASN A 156 29.76 -19.64 20.36
N ILE A 157 30.03 -19.46 21.64
CA ILE A 157 31.12 -20.07 22.40
C ILE A 157 30.52 -20.92 23.50
N GLY A 158 30.96 -22.16 23.67
CA GLY A 158 30.38 -23.04 24.68
C GLY A 158 31.21 -24.23 25.08
N VAL A 159 30.57 -25.13 25.82
CA VAL A 159 31.14 -26.37 26.32
C VAL A 159 30.36 -27.54 25.72
N HIS A 160 31.08 -28.52 25.18
CA HIS A 160 30.50 -29.71 24.58
C HIS A 160 31.46 -30.91 24.67
N THR A 161 30.91 -32.11 24.77
CA THR A 161 31.68 -33.36 24.77
C THR A 161 32.13 -33.72 23.36
N ALA A 162 33.42 -33.95 23.16
CA ALA A 162 33.99 -34.37 21.88
C ALA A 162 34.88 -35.61 22.07
N GLY A 163 34.79 -36.59 21.15
CA GLY A 163 35.60 -37.81 21.17
C GLY A 163 34.87 -39.06 20.65
N ALA A 164 35.63 -40.13 20.37
CA ALA A 164 35.07 -41.46 20.06
C ALA A 164 34.46 -42.10 21.33
N PRO A 165 33.55 -43.09 21.22
CA PRO A 165 32.73 -43.61 22.34
C PRO A 165 33.48 -44.10 23.60
N LYS A 166 34.80 -44.27 23.54
CA LYS A 166 35.64 -44.76 24.65
C LYS A 166 36.46 -43.66 25.36
N HIS A 167 36.56 -42.45 24.82
CA HIS A 167 37.31 -41.33 25.40
C HIS A 167 36.59 -40.01 25.07
N LYS A 168 35.45 -39.75 25.73
CA LYS A 168 34.73 -38.48 25.59
C LYS A 168 35.30 -37.49 26.59
N GLN A 169 35.90 -36.42 26.10
CA GLN A 169 36.37 -35.31 26.91
C GLN A 169 35.43 -34.11 26.72
N THR A 170 35.15 -33.39 27.80
CA THR A 170 34.33 -32.17 27.77
C THR A 170 35.25 -31.00 27.46
N MET A 171 35.13 -30.41 26.28
CA MET A 171 36.02 -29.36 25.79
C MET A 171 35.25 -28.07 25.46
N PHE A 172 35.98 -26.96 25.35
CA PHE A 172 35.40 -25.72 24.84
C PHE A 172 35.28 -25.74 23.31
N MET A 173 34.21 -25.14 22.81
CA MET A 173 33.91 -25.04 21.38
C MET A 173 33.58 -23.60 20.98
N VAL A 174 33.95 -23.24 19.75
CA VAL A 174 33.48 -22.05 19.06
C VAL A 174 32.76 -22.46 17.78
N ARG A 175 31.62 -21.85 17.49
CA ARG A 175 30.71 -22.27 16.43
C ARG A 175 30.03 -21.08 15.79
N ILE A 176 29.79 -21.16 14.48
CA ILE A 176 28.84 -20.27 13.78
C ILE A 176 27.61 -21.06 13.32
N SER A 177 27.77 -22.33 12.92
CA SER A 177 26.65 -23.24 12.67
C SER A 177 27.01 -24.69 12.96
N SER A 178 26.04 -25.60 12.92
CA SER A 178 26.28 -27.01 13.26
C SER A 178 27.38 -27.69 12.46
N GLN A 179 27.57 -27.25 11.20
CA GLN A 179 28.59 -27.74 10.27
C GLN A 179 29.93 -26.97 10.38
N HIS A 180 29.96 -25.85 11.11
CA HIS A 180 31.12 -24.96 11.24
C HIS A 180 31.45 -24.75 12.71
N THR A 181 32.07 -25.77 13.31
CA THR A 181 32.45 -25.85 14.72
C THR A 181 33.94 -26.15 14.84
N ALA A 182 34.64 -25.49 15.76
CA ALA A 182 36.03 -25.74 16.11
C ALA A 182 36.17 -25.96 17.63
N TRP A 183 37.16 -26.76 18.02
CA TRP A 183 37.36 -27.23 19.40
C TRP A 183 38.72 -26.80 19.91
N THR A 184 38.80 -26.42 21.18
CA THR A 184 40.07 -26.11 21.84
C THR A 184 40.75 -27.37 22.36
N PRO A 185 42.08 -27.36 22.57
CA PRO A 185 42.77 -28.46 23.26
C PRO A 185 42.57 -28.46 24.78
N VAL A 186 41.84 -27.49 25.35
CA VAL A 186 41.61 -27.36 26.80
C VAL A 186 40.40 -28.19 27.23
N GLU A 187 40.63 -29.13 28.16
CA GLU A 187 39.59 -29.92 28.82
C GLU A 187 39.00 -29.13 30.00
N LEU A 188 37.67 -29.22 30.17
CA LEU A 188 36.95 -28.58 31.26
C LEU A 188 37.18 -29.37 32.56
N GLU A 189 37.71 -28.68 33.56
CA GLU A 189 37.86 -29.16 34.93
C GLU A 189 36.78 -28.53 35.81
N GLY A 190 36.16 -29.36 36.64
CA GLY A 190 35.16 -28.92 37.61
C GLY A 190 35.73 -27.97 38.65
N ASP A 191 34.90 -27.03 39.10
CA ASP A 191 35.20 -26.03 40.12
C ASP A 191 36.35 -25.07 39.81
N ARG A 192 36.85 -25.06 38.57
CA ARG A 192 37.88 -24.11 38.09
C ARG A 192 37.25 -22.96 37.30
N TRP A 193 37.73 -21.74 37.56
CA TRP A 193 37.42 -20.57 36.73
C TRP A 193 38.30 -20.53 35.48
N TYR A 194 37.65 -20.27 34.34
CA TYR A 194 38.28 -20.03 33.05
C TYR A 194 37.96 -18.61 32.58
N THR A 195 38.93 -17.94 31.96
CA THR A 195 38.74 -16.69 31.24
C THR A 195 38.61 -16.98 29.76
N ILE A 196 37.45 -16.69 29.18
CA ILE A 196 37.13 -16.98 27.79
C ILE A 196 37.14 -15.68 27.01
N VAL A 197 37.92 -15.63 25.93
CA VAL A 197 37.97 -14.48 25.02
C VAL A 197 37.54 -14.93 23.62
N GLY A 198 36.69 -14.15 22.98
CA GLY A 198 36.22 -14.40 21.61
C GLY A 198 36.50 -13.22 20.70
N ARG A 199 36.80 -13.49 19.42
CA ARG A 199 36.92 -12.47 18.36
C ARG A 199 36.07 -12.88 17.17
N LEU A 200 35.01 -12.14 16.92
CA LEU A 200 34.10 -12.30 15.80
C LEU A 200 34.47 -11.26 14.73
N TRP A 201 34.69 -11.66 13.48
CA TRP A 201 35.07 -10.71 12.42
C TRP A 201 34.48 -11.03 11.05
N LYS A 202 34.48 -10.02 10.18
CA LYS A 202 34.00 -10.08 8.79
C LYS A 202 35.17 -10.16 7.82
N SER A 203 35.22 -11.18 6.96
CA SER A 203 36.22 -11.27 5.89
C SER A 203 35.97 -10.30 4.74
N ARG A 204 34.73 -9.84 4.58
CA ARG A 204 34.35 -8.70 3.74
C ARG A 204 33.75 -7.63 4.63
N GLY A 205 34.52 -6.56 4.86
CA GLY A 205 34.13 -5.47 5.75
C GLY A 205 32.85 -4.75 5.32
N GLY A 206 32.30 -3.96 6.25
CA GLY A 206 31.14 -3.12 6.05
C GLY A 206 29.86 -3.63 6.75
N PRO A 207 28.85 -2.74 6.87
CA PRO A 207 27.63 -3.01 7.65
C PRO A 207 26.75 -4.14 7.07
N ARG A 208 26.96 -4.52 5.80
CA ARG A 208 26.29 -5.65 5.14
C ARG A 208 27.13 -6.92 5.07
N GLY A 209 28.39 -6.88 5.51
CA GLY A 209 29.24 -8.05 5.59
C GLY A 209 28.80 -8.97 6.72
N SER A 210 28.74 -10.28 6.46
CA SER A 210 28.43 -11.27 7.50
C SER A 210 29.64 -11.56 8.36
N TYR A 211 29.44 -11.69 9.67
CA TYR A 211 30.44 -12.24 10.58
C TYR A 211 30.68 -13.71 10.24
N ASP A 212 31.74 -13.96 9.47
CA ASP A 212 31.99 -15.23 8.80
C ASP A 212 33.15 -16.00 9.47
N ARG A 213 33.74 -15.43 10.53
CA ARG A 213 34.85 -15.99 11.31
C ARG A 213 34.65 -15.73 12.80
N PHE A 214 34.88 -16.75 13.62
CA PHE A 214 34.81 -16.63 15.08
C PHE A 214 35.97 -17.39 15.73
N SER A 215 36.90 -16.68 16.34
CA SER A 215 38.05 -17.21 17.07
C SER A 215 37.83 -17.18 18.58
N MET A 216 38.44 -18.11 19.31
CA MET A 216 38.34 -18.23 20.76
C MET A 216 39.69 -18.55 21.40
N TRP A 217 39.89 -18.03 22.62
CA TRP A 217 41.00 -18.32 23.53
C TRP A 217 40.48 -18.71 24.91
N VAL A 218 41.16 -19.65 25.57
CA VAL A 218 40.88 -20.10 26.93
C VAL A 218 42.10 -19.81 27.81
N ASP A 219 41.90 -19.00 28.85
CA ASP A 219 42.95 -18.46 29.73
C ASP A 219 44.12 -17.78 28.98
N PRO A 220 43.86 -16.85 28.02
CA PRO A 220 44.92 -16.21 27.26
C PRO A 220 45.78 -15.29 28.13
N LYS A 221 47.08 -15.24 27.84
CA LYS A 221 47.98 -14.18 28.29
C LYS A 221 47.80 -12.92 27.41
N PRO A 222 48.05 -11.70 27.94
CA PRO A 222 47.86 -10.46 27.20
C PRO A 222 48.58 -10.36 25.84
N ASP A 223 49.70 -11.06 25.67
CA ASP A 223 50.52 -11.09 24.45
C ASP A 223 50.06 -12.12 23.40
N GLN A 224 49.01 -12.91 23.66
CA GLN A 224 48.57 -14.02 22.80
C GLN A 224 47.45 -13.66 21.80
N ALA A 225 47.25 -12.36 21.52
CA ALA A 225 46.16 -11.85 20.67
C ALA A 225 46.08 -12.45 19.25
N SER A 226 47.20 -12.96 18.72
CA SER A 226 47.30 -13.52 17.37
C SER A 226 47.25 -15.05 17.31
N SER A 227 47.14 -15.74 18.46
CA SER A 227 47.25 -17.20 18.57
C SER A 227 46.01 -17.84 19.21
N PRO A 228 44.86 -17.93 18.50
CA PRO A 228 43.64 -18.52 19.05
C PRO A 228 43.74 -20.04 19.24
N ASP A 229 43.10 -20.55 20.28
CA ASP A 229 42.98 -21.98 20.56
C ASP A 229 42.04 -22.69 19.58
N ALA A 230 41.03 -21.98 19.05
CA ALA A 230 40.11 -22.49 18.05
C ALA A 230 39.58 -21.36 17.15
N THR A 231 39.24 -21.67 15.89
CA THR A 231 38.59 -20.72 14.97
C THR A 231 37.57 -21.41 14.06
N ALA A 232 36.31 -20.98 14.14
CA ALA A 232 35.24 -21.41 13.24
C ALA A 232 35.13 -20.47 12.03
N LYS A 233 34.79 -21.03 10.85
CA LYS A 233 34.61 -20.30 9.60
C LYS A 233 33.30 -20.73 8.95
N SER A 234 32.43 -19.80 8.57
CA SER A 234 31.13 -20.08 7.95
C SER A 234 30.83 -19.05 6.85
N PRO A 235 30.26 -19.42 5.69
CA PRO A 235 29.90 -18.46 4.64
C PRO A 235 28.65 -17.62 5.00
N ARG A 236 28.02 -17.88 6.13
CA ARG A 236 26.82 -17.22 6.63
C ARG A 236 26.99 -16.91 8.11
N GLY A 237 26.54 -15.73 8.52
CA GLY A 237 26.50 -15.26 9.90
C GLY A 237 25.68 -13.97 9.96
N PRO A 238 25.37 -13.46 11.16
CA PRO A 238 24.68 -12.18 11.30
C PRO A 238 25.56 -11.05 10.74
N ASN A 239 24.92 -9.99 10.25
CA ASN A 239 25.64 -8.81 9.73
C ASN A 239 25.85 -7.75 10.81
N LEU A 240 25.13 -7.87 11.93
CA LEU A 240 25.22 -7.03 13.12
C LEU A 240 24.95 -7.88 14.37
N ILE A 241 25.39 -7.43 15.54
CA ILE A 241 25.09 -8.05 16.84
C ILE A 241 24.31 -7.04 17.69
N ASP A 242 23.10 -7.38 18.13
CA ASP A 242 22.26 -6.51 19.00
C ASP A 242 21.99 -7.17 20.35
N TRP A 243 22.06 -8.50 20.42
CA TRP A 243 21.76 -9.28 21.61
C TRP A 243 22.93 -10.18 22.00
N VAL A 244 23.19 -10.19 23.31
CA VAL A 244 24.12 -11.10 23.96
C VAL A 244 23.32 -11.96 24.93
N GLY A 245 23.54 -13.26 24.90
CA GLY A 245 22.88 -14.15 25.85
C GLY A 245 23.64 -15.42 26.15
N PHE A 246 23.18 -16.10 27.17
CA PHE A 246 23.65 -17.40 27.59
C PHE A 246 22.51 -18.39 27.47
N ALA A 247 22.78 -19.53 26.85
CA ALA A 247 21.84 -20.63 26.67
C ALA A 247 22.33 -21.90 27.34
N THR A 248 21.38 -22.68 27.84
CA THR A 248 21.60 -24.06 28.27
C THR A 248 21.06 -25.02 27.23
N GLY A 249 21.79 -26.09 26.94
CA GLY A 249 21.40 -27.13 26.00
C GLY A 249 20.51 -28.20 26.61
N LEU A 250 20.10 -29.17 25.78
CA LEU A 250 19.25 -30.30 26.19
C LEU A 250 19.92 -31.23 27.24
N LYS A 251 21.22 -31.03 27.50
CA LYS A 251 22.06 -31.91 28.32
C LYS A 251 22.45 -31.32 29.67
N THR A 252 22.05 -30.09 29.98
CA THR A 252 22.24 -29.53 31.32
C THR A 252 21.11 -29.99 32.24
N GLU A 253 21.42 -30.75 33.29
CA GLU A 253 20.41 -31.21 34.24
C GLU A 253 19.91 -30.08 35.15
N PRO A 254 18.70 -30.18 35.73
CA PRO A 254 18.21 -29.17 36.68
C PRO A 254 19.10 -28.94 37.91
N THR A 255 19.95 -29.93 38.23
CA THR A 255 20.96 -29.87 39.30
C THR A 255 22.22 -29.13 38.90
N ASP A 256 22.49 -28.94 37.60
CA ASP A 256 23.72 -28.30 37.12
C ASP A 256 23.82 -26.85 37.57
N ARG A 257 25.03 -26.46 37.97
CA ARG A 257 25.36 -25.08 38.37
C ARG A 257 26.49 -24.55 37.52
N ILE A 258 26.17 -23.54 36.72
CA ILE A 258 27.08 -22.88 35.81
C ILE A 258 27.21 -21.44 36.27
N GLU A 259 28.42 -20.97 36.52
CA GLU A 259 28.67 -19.64 37.03
C GLU A 259 29.39 -18.81 35.98
N ILE A 260 28.88 -17.60 35.75
CA ILE A 260 29.51 -16.61 34.88
C ILE A 260 29.83 -15.34 35.66
N ALA A 261 30.91 -14.68 35.26
CA ALA A 261 31.31 -13.39 35.80
C ALA A 261 32.00 -12.54 34.72
N ASP A 262 32.09 -11.23 34.95
CA ASP A 262 33.00 -10.33 34.25
C ASP A 262 32.86 -10.31 32.70
N LEU A 263 31.66 -9.99 32.22
CA LEU A 263 31.34 -9.89 30.79
C LEU A 263 31.81 -8.54 30.22
N ALA A 264 32.62 -8.57 29.18
CA ALA A 264 33.08 -7.40 28.44
C ALA A 264 32.93 -7.61 26.93
N LEU A 265 32.55 -6.57 26.20
CA LEU A 265 32.57 -6.50 24.74
C LEU A 265 33.37 -5.26 24.33
N GLY A 266 34.15 -5.35 23.27
CA GLY A 266 34.98 -4.26 22.78
C GLY A 266 35.41 -4.40 21.33
N THR A 267 36.03 -3.37 20.78
CA THR A 267 36.48 -3.33 19.39
C THR A 267 37.90 -3.85 19.18
N SER A 268 38.65 -4.07 20.25
CA SER A 268 40.03 -4.56 20.21
C SER A 268 40.33 -5.57 21.33
N TRP A 269 41.40 -6.35 21.14
CA TRP A 269 41.93 -7.28 22.15
C TRP A 269 42.23 -6.57 23.49
N SER A 270 42.83 -5.38 23.43
CA SER A 270 43.15 -4.59 24.61
C SER A 270 41.92 -4.18 25.41
N ASP A 271 40.80 -3.89 24.74
CA ASP A 271 39.55 -3.44 25.39
C ASP A 271 38.97 -4.53 26.31
N VAL A 272 39.16 -5.80 25.97
CA VAL A 272 38.59 -6.92 26.72
C VAL A 272 39.63 -7.69 27.56
N VAL A 273 40.92 -7.69 27.21
CA VAL A 273 41.96 -8.48 27.93
C VAL A 273 42.76 -7.65 28.95
N LEU A 274 43.05 -6.37 28.68
CA LEU A 274 43.88 -5.53 29.57
C LEU A 274 43.10 -4.80 30.67
N GLY A 275 41.77 -4.87 30.64
CA GLY A 275 40.87 -4.38 31.68
C GLY A 275 40.22 -3.03 31.37
N ALA A 276 38.88 -3.03 31.44
CA ALA A 276 38.07 -1.82 31.51
C ALA A 276 38.39 -1.07 32.82
N ARG A 277 38.93 0.15 32.71
CA ARG A 277 38.84 1.13 33.80
C ARG A 277 37.40 1.60 33.88
N PRO A 278 36.86 1.85 35.09
CA PRO A 278 35.50 2.36 35.25
C PRO A 278 35.35 3.63 34.41
N VAL A 279 34.30 3.68 33.60
CA VAL A 279 33.84 4.92 32.99
C VAL A 279 33.53 5.85 34.15
N MET A 280 34.43 6.79 34.42
CA MET A 280 34.04 7.98 35.16
C MET A 280 32.86 8.56 34.40
N ALA A 281 31.74 8.78 35.11
CA ALA A 281 30.57 9.50 34.60
C ALA A 281 31.05 10.56 33.62
N ALA A 282 30.61 10.45 32.36
CA ALA A 282 31.03 11.36 31.32
C ALA A 282 30.89 12.78 31.86
N GLN A 283 32.04 13.42 32.11
CA GLN A 283 32.05 14.86 32.05
C GLN A 283 31.47 15.20 30.68
N PRO A 284 30.57 16.20 30.59
CA PRO A 284 30.03 16.61 29.31
C PRO A 284 31.20 16.67 28.34
N ARG A 285 31.14 15.90 27.25
CA ARG A 285 32.10 16.07 26.15
C ARG A 285 32.08 17.57 25.91
N ASP A 286 33.22 18.23 26.07
CA ASP A 286 33.39 19.54 25.49
C ASP A 286 33.33 19.28 23.99
N LEU A 287 32.10 19.32 23.46
CA LEU A 287 31.81 19.17 22.03
C LEU A 287 32.33 20.40 21.28
N GLY A 288 33.13 21.27 21.92
CA GLY A 288 33.45 22.61 21.46
C GLY A 288 32.32 23.58 21.77
N PRO A 289 32.44 24.83 21.30
CA PRO A 289 31.39 25.83 21.44
C PRO A 289 30.05 25.31 20.88
N GLU A 290 28.95 25.75 21.49
CA GLU A 290 27.59 25.46 21.01
C GLU A 290 27.46 25.94 19.56
N VAL A 291 27.02 25.04 18.69
CA VAL A 291 26.82 25.33 17.27
C VAL A 291 25.42 25.88 17.08
N SER A 292 25.32 27.12 16.61
CA SER A 292 24.06 27.76 16.24
C SER A 292 23.62 27.24 14.89
N PHE A 293 22.44 26.62 14.80
CA PHE A 293 21.91 26.22 13.49
C PHE A 293 21.79 27.42 12.56
N LYS A 294 21.31 28.56 13.08
CA LYS A 294 21.09 29.79 12.32
C LYS A 294 22.38 30.43 11.80
N ASP A 295 23.39 30.52 12.65
CA ASP A 295 24.59 31.32 12.37
C ASP A 295 25.74 30.47 11.80
N ASP A 296 25.78 29.17 12.11
CA ASP A 296 26.90 28.28 11.76
C ASP A 296 26.51 27.22 10.71
N VAL A 297 25.37 26.54 10.88
CA VAL A 297 24.98 25.38 10.03
C VAL A 297 24.24 25.82 8.77
N TYR A 298 23.25 26.71 8.92
CA TYR A 298 22.42 27.20 7.82
C TYR A 298 23.23 27.85 6.70
N PRO A 299 24.24 28.70 6.97
CA PRO A 299 25.07 29.26 5.90
C PRO A 299 25.83 28.19 5.11
N LEU A 300 26.29 27.12 5.75
CA LEU A 300 26.98 26.01 5.08
C LEU A 300 26.04 25.22 4.18
N LEU A 301 24.89 24.79 4.72
CA LEU A 301 23.89 24.08 3.92
C LEU A 301 23.38 24.94 2.76
N LYS A 302 23.19 26.24 2.99
CA LYS A 302 22.75 27.18 1.95
C LYS A 302 23.77 27.37 0.84
N THR A 303 25.05 27.45 1.19
CA THR A 303 26.11 27.73 0.22
C THR A 303 26.46 26.49 -0.59
N HIS A 304 26.49 25.32 0.07
CA HIS A 304 27.07 24.10 -0.52
C HIS A 304 26.04 23.04 -0.90
N CYS A 305 24.83 23.08 -0.33
CA CYS A 305 23.87 21.99 -0.47
C CYS A 305 22.54 22.41 -1.11
N PHE A 306 22.06 23.64 -0.88
CA PHE A 306 20.70 24.03 -1.27
C PHE A 306 20.46 24.19 -2.76
N ASP A 307 21.51 24.40 -3.57
CA ASP A 307 21.36 24.46 -5.02
C ASP A 307 20.78 23.14 -5.59
N CYS A 308 21.08 22.00 -4.98
CA CYS A 308 20.57 20.67 -5.38
C CYS A 308 19.60 20.04 -4.36
N HIS A 309 19.68 20.42 -3.08
CA HIS A 309 18.95 19.78 -1.97
C HIS A 309 17.99 20.73 -1.23
N ALA A 310 17.53 21.81 -1.87
CA ALA A 310 16.45 22.66 -1.36
C ALA A 310 15.38 22.93 -2.41
N GLY A 311 14.22 23.41 -1.96
CA GLY A 311 13.08 23.72 -2.84
C GLY A 311 12.38 22.50 -3.46
N ALA A 312 11.28 22.75 -4.17
CA ALA A 312 10.39 21.70 -4.67
C ALA A 312 11.05 20.75 -5.70
N ASP A 313 12.10 21.21 -6.39
CA ASP A 313 12.77 20.49 -7.48
C ASP A 313 14.20 20.04 -7.10
N SER A 314 14.39 19.47 -5.90
CA SER A 314 15.70 18.95 -5.50
C SER A 314 16.15 17.79 -6.41
N ASP A 315 17.39 17.83 -6.91
CA ASP A 315 17.91 16.91 -7.95
C ASP A 315 17.87 15.43 -7.55
N SER A 316 18.05 15.15 -6.25
CA SER A 316 18.07 13.79 -5.71
C SER A 316 16.77 13.36 -5.02
N GLY A 317 15.76 14.23 -4.97
CA GLY A 317 14.56 14.04 -4.14
C GLY A 317 14.83 14.03 -2.63
N ILE A 318 15.99 14.56 -2.20
CA ILE A 318 16.40 14.69 -0.79
C ILE A 318 16.48 16.18 -0.47
N ARG A 319 15.79 16.57 0.60
CA ARG A 319 15.71 17.96 1.07
C ARG A 319 16.50 18.13 2.37
N LEU A 320 17.46 19.04 2.36
CA LEU A 320 18.28 19.43 3.51
C LEU A 320 17.82 20.75 4.15
N ASP A 321 16.82 21.39 3.55
CA ASP A 321 16.18 22.62 4.03
C ASP A 321 14.94 22.36 4.91
N ILE A 322 14.59 21.08 5.15
CA ILE A 322 13.46 20.66 5.99
C ILE A 322 13.95 19.71 7.08
N GLY A 323 13.75 20.09 8.35
CA GLY A 323 14.26 19.32 9.49
C GLY A 323 13.72 17.90 9.56
N GLY A 324 12.44 17.71 9.23
CA GLY A 324 11.77 16.41 9.20
C GLY A 324 12.31 15.46 8.13
N GLU A 325 12.82 15.97 7.01
CA GLU A 325 13.50 15.14 6.00
C GLU A 325 14.91 14.77 6.46
N VAL A 326 15.65 15.74 7.01
CA VAL A 326 16.99 15.52 7.60
C VAL A 326 16.97 14.47 8.70
N LEU A 327 15.93 14.47 9.54
CA LEU A 327 15.75 13.52 10.65
C LEU A 327 14.95 12.27 10.27
N GLY A 328 14.54 12.11 9.01
CA GLY A 328 13.82 10.93 8.51
C GLY A 328 12.38 10.80 9.02
N GLN A 329 11.80 11.88 9.55
CA GLN A 329 10.42 11.95 10.04
C GLN A 329 9.39 12.01 8.90
N SER A 330 9.78 12.55 7.73
CA SER A 330 8.92 12.67 6.54
C SER A 330 9.09 11.50 5.57
N SER A 331 10.33 11.03 5.38
CA SER A 331 10.69 9.96 4.44
C SER A 331 10.91 8.59 5.08
N GLY A 332 11.00 8.51 6.42
CA GLY A 332 11.37 7.28 7.13
C GLY A 332 12.85 6.92 7.06
N TYR A 333 13.69 7.76 6.43
CA TYR A 333 15.12 7.54 6.26
C TYR A 333 15.93 8.74 6.80
N PRO A 334 16.50 8.66 8.01
CA PRO A 334 17.24 9.78 8.59
C PRO A 334 18.57 10.00 7.86
N LEU A 335 18.82 11.23 7.41
CA LEU A 335 20.10 11.67 6.87
C LEU A 335 21.07 12.04 8.01
N VAL A 336 20.51 12.52 9.12
CA VAL A 336 21.23 12.87 10.33
C VAL A 336 20.67 12.05 11.49
N LEU A 337 21.58 11.44 12.25
CA LEU A 337 21.30 10.76 13.50
C LEU A 337 21.80 11.65 14.65
N PRO A 338 20.91 12.36 15.37
CA PRO A 338 21.29 13.21 16.48
C PRO A 338 22.22 12.51 17.48
N GLY A 339 23.35 13.14 17.79
CA GLY A 339 24.39 12.61 18.68
C GLY A 339 25.39 11.66 18.02
N LYS A 340 25.25 11.38 16.71
CA LYS A 340 26.01 10.34 15.99
C LYS A 340 26.46 10.80 14.60
N SER A 341 27.34 11.80 14.54
CA SER A 341 27.86 12.37 13.28
C SER A 341 28.43 11.28 12.36
N HIS A 342 29.35 10.46 12.85
CA HIS A 342 30.02 9.41 12.07
C HIS A 342 29.10 8.25 11.60
N GLU A 343 27.92 8.09 12.20
CA GLU A 343 26.92 7.10 11.76
C GLU A 343 25.88 7.72 10.81
N SER A 344 25.86 9.06 10.68
CA SER A 344 24.86 9.77 9.90
C SER A 344 25.14 9.67 8.40
N PRO A 345 24.14 9.29 7.55
CA PRO A 345 24.32 9.24 6.10
C PRO A 345 24.82 10.54 5.46
N LEU A 346 24.39 11.70 5.97
CA LEU A 346 24.86 13.01 5.52
C LEU A 346 26.38 13.15 5.72
N PHE A 347 26.88 12.75 6.88
CA PHE A 347 28.32 12.80 7.18
C PHE A 347 29.12 11.89 6.24
N HIS A 348 28.67 10.66 6.00
CA HIS A 348 29.34 9.75 5.08
C HIS A 348 29.40 10.29 3.64
N ARG A 349 28.35 10.98 3.18
CA ARG A 349 28.33 11.61 1.86
C ARG A 349 29.31 12.79 1.76
N MET A 350 29.52 13.52 2.85
CA MET A 350 30.49 14.63 2.90
C MET A 350 31.95 14.16 3.03
N THR A 351 32.20 12.94 3.52
CA THR A 351 33.55 12.46 3.82
C THR A 351 34.05 11.30 2.96
N THR A 352 33.25 10.76 2.05
CA THR A 352 33.67 9.64 1.19
C THR A 352 34.80 10.05 0.23
N GLU A 353 35.73 9.13 -0.02
CA GLU A 353 36.85 9.32 -0.97
C GLU A 353 36.46 9.06 -2.43
N ASP A 354 35.27 8.48 -2.66
CA ASP A 354 34.72 8.24 -3.99
C ASP A 354 34.08 9.54 -4.53
N ASP A 355 34.72 10.12 -5.56
CA ASP A 355 34.31 11.39 -6.17
C ASP A 355 32.90 11.32 -6.78
N ASP A 356 32.45 10.15 -7.27
CA ASP A 356 31.10 9.97 -7.85
C ASP A 356 30.00 9.89 -6.76
N GLU A 357 30.39 9.68 -5.50
CA GLU A 357 29.50 9.49 -4.35
C GLU A 357 29.57 10.62 -3.31
N ARG A 358 30.58 11.50 -3.41
CA ARG A 358 30.85 12.62 -2.49
C ARG A 358 29.94 13.80 -2.77
N MET A 359 29.47 14.44 -1.70
CA MET A 359 28.66 15.65 -1.75
C MET A 359 29.33 16.78 -0.96
N PRO A 360 29.40 18.02 -1.51
CA PRO A 360 29.00 18.41 -2.85
C PRO A 360 29.89 17.80 -3.95
N PRO A 361 29.37 17.58 -5.18
CA PRO A 361 30.10 16.93 -6.26
C PRO A 361 31.15 17.84 -6.91
N ASP A 362 30.92 19.15 -6.94
CA ASP A 362 31.80 20.11 -7.61
C ASP A 362 33.04 20.45 -6.77
N GLU A 363 32.84 20.74 -5.47
CA GLU A 363 33.90 21.08 -4.54
C GLU A 363 33.68 20.42 -3.17
N ALA A 364 34.70 19.73 -2.67
CA ALA A 364 34.64 19.09 -1.36
C ALA A 364 34.63 20.15 -0.25
N LEU A 365 33.80 19.93 0.78
CA LEU A 365 33.78 20.78 1.97
C LEU A 365 35.15 20.83 2.65
N ALA A 366 35.49 22.00 3.20
CA ALA A 366 36.69 22.13 4.01
C ALA A 366 36.58 21.27 5.28
N LYS A 367 37.72 20.80 5.80
CA LYS A 367 37.75 19.94 7.00
C LYS A 367 37.09 20.61 8.21
N GLU A 368 37.22 21.92 8.30
CA GLU A 368 36.62 22.75 9.34
C GLU A 368 35.10 22.80 9.23
N GLU A 369 34.55 22.86 8.02
CA GLU A 369 33.11 22.84 7.75
C GLU A 369 32.51 21.47 8.06
N ILE A 370 33.19 20.39 7.64
CA ILE A 370 32.82 19.00 7.99
C ILE A 370 32.82 18.82 9.51
N ALA A 371 33.84 19.34 10.20
CA ALA A 371 33.93 19.28 11.66
C ALA A 371 32.81 20.09 12.35
N LEU A 372 32.39 21.21 11.77
CA LEU A 372 31.28 22.02 12.29
C LEU A 372 29.93 21.30 12.13
N LEU A 373 29.67 20.71 10.97
CA LEU A 373 28.46 19.90 10.73
C LEU A 373 28.44 18.64 11.61
N ALA A 374 29.58 17.95 11.74
CA ALA A 374 29.71 16.81 12.66
C ALA A 374 29.39 17.21 14.11
N ARG A 375 29.94 18.34 14.55
CA ARG A 375 29.70 18.88 15.89
C ARG A 375 28.23 19.22 16.10
N TRP A 376 27.58 19.87 15.14
CA TRP A 376 26.15 20.14 15.21
C TRP A 376 25.34 18.84 15.37
N ILE A 377 25.66 17.80 14.58
CA ILE A 377 25.02 16.49 14.69
C ILE A 377 25.25 15.91 16.09
N ASP A 378 26.48 15.91 16.57
CA ASP A 378 26.85 15.36 17.89
C ASP A 378 26.26 16.13 19.07
N GLN A 379 25.96 17.43 18.89
CA GLN A 379 25.22 18.27 19.85
C GLN A 379 23.69 18.05 19.79
N GLY A 380 23.24 17.03 19.06
CA GLY A 380 21.84 16.62 18.97
C GLY A 380 21.10 17.19 17.76
N ALA A 381 21.82 17.72 16.76
CA ALA A 381 21.27 18.27 15.52
C ALA A 381 20.10 19.24 15.77
N LYS A 382 20.25 20.14 16.75
CA LYS A 382 19.21 21.11 17.12
C LYS A 382 18.82 21.91 15.88
N TRP A 383 17.55 21.85 15.51
CA TRP A 383 16.99 22.54 14.35
C TRP A 383 16.36 23.87 14.79
N ASP A 384 16.56 24.95 14.03
CA ASP A 384 15.92 26.23 14.28
C ASP A 384 14.77 26.47 13.29
N GLU A 385 13.54 26.22 13.77
CA GLU A 385 12.30 26.39 13.00
C GLU A 385 12.02 27.83 12.56
N THR A 386 12.68 28.82 13.15
CA THR A 386 12.54 30.22 12.77
C THR A 386 13.33 30.59 11.52
N VAL A 387 14.31 29.76 11.15
CA VAL A 387 15.19 29.94 9.97
C VAL A 387 14.75 29.03 8.84
N LEU A 388 14.47 27.76 9.15
CA LEU A 388 14.01 26.75 8.20
C LEU A 388 12.95 25.86 8.84
N PRO A 389 11.91 25.46 8.10
CA PRO A 389 10.79 24.75 8.70
C PRO A 389 11.17 23.32 9.16
N ALA A 390 10.61 22.87 10.29
CA ALA A 390 10.75 21.48 10.74
C ALA A 390 9.90 20.51 9.90
N GLU A 391 8.71 20.94 9.48
CA GLU A 391 7.85 20.18 8.58
C GLU A 391 7.71 20.95 7.28
N GLU A 392 7.70 20.23 6.14
CA GLU A 392 7.40 20.88 4.89
C GLU A 392 5.96 21.40 4.94
N ARG A 393 5.78 22.73 5.01
CA ARG A 393 4.51 23.33 4.62
C ARG A 393 4.42 23.20 3.12
N LEU A 394 3.90 22.05 2.70
CA LEU A 394 3.61 21.71 1.32
C LEU A 394 2.50 22.61 0.80
N THR A 395 2.78 23.88 0.55
CA THR A 395 1.86 24.74 -0.19
C THR A 395 2.16 24.59 -1.66
N SER A 396 1.11 24.54 -2.48
CA SER A 396 1.24 24.64 -3.92
C SER A 396 0.40 25.81 -4.38
N ASP A 397 0.89 26.57 -5.34
CA ASP A 397 0.16 27.60 -6.09
C ASP A 397 -0.58 27.01 -7.31
N HIS A 398 -0.36 25.72 -7.59
CA HIS A 398 -0.99 25.02 -8.70
C HIS A 398 -2.51 25.00 -8.51
N TRP A 399 -3.24 25.28 -9.60
CA TRP A 399 -4.68 25.52 -9.63
C TRP A 399 -5.50 24.40 -8.96
N ALA A 400 -5.04 23.15 -9.08
CA ALA A 400 -5.73 21.97 -8.56
C ALA A 400 -5.76 21.90 -7.02
N PHE A 401 -4.77 22.50 -6.35
CA PHE A 401 -4.69 22.56 -4.89
C PHE A 401 -5.32 23.85 -4.34
N GLN A 402 -5.71 24.79 -5.21
CA GLN A 402 -6.43 26.00 -4.79
C GLN A 402 -7.90 25.69 -4.55
N ARG A 403 -8.45 26.26 -3.48
CA ARG A 403 -9.89 26.24 -3.18
C ARG A 403 -10.72 26.65 -4.40
N VAL A 404 -11.85 25.99 -4.59
CA VAL A 404 -12.77 26.33 -5.69
C VAL A 404 -13.55 27.60 -5.34
N GLU A 405 -13.38 28.63 -6.17
CA GLU A 405 -14.19 29.84 -6.14
C GLU A 405 -15.17 29.84 -7.32
N ARG A 406 -16.39 30.34 -7.11
CA ARG A 406 -17.42 30.36 -8.17
C ARG A 406 -17.11 31.50 -9.13
N PRO A 407 -16.74 31.23 -10.40
CA PRO A 407 -16.48 32.30 -11.36
C PRO A 407 -17.79 32.96 -11.81
N ASP A 408 -17.73 34.24 -12.18
CA ASP A 408 -18.83 34.91 -12.84
C ASP A 408 -19.08 34.29 -14.23
N VAL A 409 -20.36 34.19 -14.61
CA VAL A 409 -20.72 33.75 -15.97
C VAL A 409 -20.27 34.81 -16.98
N PRO A 410 -19.43 34.47 -17.99
CA PRO A 410 -18.91 35.43 -18.94
C PRO A 410 -20.00 36.14 -19.74
N LYS A 411 -19.78 37.41 -20.06
CA LYS A 411 -20.59 38.14 -21.04
C LYS A 411 -20.04 37.90 -22.43
N VAL A 412 -20.88 37.39 -23.32
CA VAL A 412 -20.52 37.02 -24.70
C VAL A 412 -21.28 37.89 -25.70
N ASN A 413 -20.75 38.02 -26.92
CA ASN A 413 -21.39 38.82 -27.96
C ASN A 413 -22.64 38.14 -28.51
N ARG A 414 -22.64 36.80 -28.58
CA ARG A 414 -23.77 35.99 -29.06
C ARG A 414 -24.64 35.43 -27.93
N ASP A 415 -25.17 36.32 -27.09
CA ASP A 415 -26.04 35.96 -25.96
C ASP A 415 -27.33 35.23 -26.39
N ASP A 416 -27.78 35.46 -27.63
CA ASP A 416 -28.90 34.74 -28.25
C ASP A 416 -28.63 33.24 -28.47
N TRP A 417 -27.36 32.84 -28.52
CA TRP A 417 -26.94 31.44 -28.61
C TRP A 417 -26.78 30.77 -27.24
N VAL A 418 -26.77 31.52 -26.14
CA VAL A 418 -26.59 30.95 -24.81
C VAL A 418 -27.91 30.36 -24.31
N ARG A 419 -27.94 29.05 -24.00
CA ARG A 419 -29.08 28.40 -23.34
C ARG A 419 -28.83 28.13 -21.86
N THR A 420 -27.58 27.82 -21.55
CA THR A 420 -27.11 27.49 -20.20
C THR A 420 -25.80 28.22 -19.94
N PRO A 421 -25.40 28.43 -18.68
CA PRO A 421 -24.10 29.03 -18.37
C PRO A 421 -22.90 28.28 -18.99
N VAL A 422 -23.03 26.96 -19.23
CA VAL A 422 -22.02 26.17 -19.97
C VAL A 422 -21.72 26.78 -21.34
N ASP A 423 -22.77 27.23 -22.06
CA ASP A 423 -22.61 27.85 -23.38
C ASP A 423 -21.83 29.16 -23.29
N ALA A 424 -22.08 29.98 -22.27
CA ALA A 424 -21.39 31.26 -22.09
C ALA A 424 -19.88 31.08 -21.87
N PHE A 425 -19.47 30.10 -21.06
CA PHE A 425 -18.04 29.82 -20.85
C PHE A 425 -17.35 29.31 -22.13
N ILE A 426 -17.99 28.38 -22.84
CA ILE A 426 -17.44 27.82 -24.08
C ILE A 426 -17.38 28.90 -25.18
N LEU A 427 -18.45 29.66 -25.34
CA LEU A 427 -18.58 30.70 -26.36
C LEU A 427 -17.61 31.86 -26.11
N ALA A 428 -17.34 32.22 -24.85
CA ALA A 428 -16.35 33.25 -24.53
C ALA A 428 -14.96 32.88 -25.09
N GLU A 429 -14.56 31.62 -24.98
CA GLU A 429 -13.29 31.15 -25.53
C GLU A 429 -13.32 31.04 -27.07
N GLN A 430 -14.44 30.60 -27.64
CA GLN A 430 -14.63 30.57 -29.10
C GLN A 430 -14.55 31.99 -29.70
N GLU A 431 -15.21 32.97 -29.10
CA GLU A 431 -15.18 34.38 -29.55
C GLU A 431 -13.77 34.97 -29.45
N ARG A 432 -13.02 34.65 -28.40
CA ARG A 432 -11.61 35.06 -28.24
C ARG A 432 -10.72 34.53 -29.37
N GLN A 433 -11.00 33.33 -29.86
CA GLN A 433 -10.25 32.70 -30.95
C GLN A 433 -10.83 32.95 -32.35
N GLY A 434 -11.96 33.66 -32.46
CA GLY A 434 -12.65 33.86 -33.74
C GLY A 434 -13.31 32.60 -34.31
N ILE A 435 -13.62 31.63 -33.44
CA ILE A 435 -14.24 30.34 -33.79
C ILE A 435 -15.76 30.49 -33.78
N VAL A 436 -16.44 29.86 -34.75
CA VAL A 436 -17.90 29.87 -34.86
C VAL A 436 -18.46 28.47 -34.57
N PRO A 437 -19.31 28.28 -33.55
CA PRO A 437 -19.87 26.97 -33.24
C PRO A 437 -20.68 26.38 -34.41
N ALA A 438 -20.65 25.06 -34.55
CA ALA A 438 -21.42 24.32 -35.53
C ALA A 438 -22.94 24.49 -35.30
N PRO A 439 -23.77 24.36 -36.34
CA PRO A 439 -25.22 24.43 -36.17
C PRO A 439 -25.72 23.28 -35.30
N THR A 440 -26.89 23.48 -34.68
CA THR A 440 -27.59 22.45 -33.90
C THR A 440 -27.82 21.18 -34.73
N ALA A 441 -27.61 20.02 -34.13
CA ALA A 441 -27.88 18.74 -34.77
C ALA A 441 -29.38 18.55 -35.06
N SER A 442 -29.71 17.66 -36.00
CA SER A 442 -31.10 17.36 -36.32
C SER A 442 -31.84 16.77 -35.12
N PRO A 443 -33.18 16.90 -35.04
CA PRO A 443 -33.97 16.34 -33.94
C PRO A 443 -33.75 14.84 -33.71
N THR A 444 -33.65 14.05 -34.78
CA THR A 444 -33.41 12.59 -34.69
C THR A 444 -32.00 12.27 -34.17
N THR A 445 -30.98 13.03 -34.59
CA THR A 445 -29.62 12.91 -34.05
C THR A 445 -29.59 13.25 -32.56
N LEU A 446 -30.28 14.31 -32.15
CA LEU A 446 -30.36 14.72 -30.75
C LEU A 446 -31.08 13.69 -29.87
N ALA A 447 -32.22 13.14 -30.31
CA ALA A 447 -32.93 12.09 -29.60
C ALA A 447 -32.06 10.84 -29.43
N ARG A 448 -31.38 10.41 -30.50
CA ARG A 448 -30.46 9.28 -30.47
C ARG A 448 -29.27 9.50 -29.53
N ARG A 449 -28.65 10.69 -29.60
CA ARG A 449 -27.53 11.07 -28.73
C ARG A 449 -27.94 11.03 -27.26
N LEU A 450 -29.05 11.68 -26.91
CA LEU A 450 -29.60 11.67 -25.55
C LEU A 450 -29.88 10.26 -25.04
N ALA A 451 -30.58 9.43 -25.82
CA ALA A 451 -30.90 8.07 -25.43
C ALA A 451 -29.63 7.25 -25.12
N LEU A 452 -28.63 7.31 -26.00
CA LEU A 452 -27.38 6.58 -25.84
C LEU A 452 -26.53 7.11 -24.68
N ASP A 453 -26.39 8.44 -24.55
CA ASP A 453 -25.58 9.06 -23.49
C ASP A 453 -26.20 8.81 -22.11
N LEU A 454 -27.53 8.95 -21.98
CA LEU A 454 -28.22 8.84 -20.71
C LEU A 454 -28.62 7.42 -20.31
N THR A 455 -28.84 6.50 -21.27
CA THR A 455 -29.35 5.13 -20.98
C THR A 455 -28.53 3.99 -21.59
N GLY A 456 -27.57 4.29 -22.47
CA GLY A 456 -26.78 3.29 -23.19
C GLY A 456 -27.59 2.46 -24.21
N LEU A 457 -28.80 2.90 -24.58
CA LEU A 457 -29.67 2.25 -25.57
C LEU A 457 -30.12 3.22 -26.65
N PRO A 458 -30.44 2.72 -27.86
CA PRO A 458 -31.08 3.52 -28.88
C PRO A 458 -32.50 3.92 -28.46
N PRO A 459 -33.00 5.06 -28.96
CA PRO A 459 -34.39 5.48 -28.71
C PRO A 459 -35.37 4.53 -29.40
N THR A 460 -36.61 4.47 -28.90
CA THR A 460 -37.69 3.84 -29.70
C THR A 460 -38.00 4.69 -30.95
N PRO A 461 -38.64 4.11 -31.98
CA PRO A 461 -39.04 4.89 -33.16
C PRO A 461 -39.93 6.09 -32.83
N GLU A 462 -40.81 5.95 -31.83
CA GLU A 462 -41.69 7.02 -31.34
C GLU A 462 -40.90 8.13 -30.63
N GLU A 463 -39.95 7.76 -29.76
CA GLU A 463 -39.06 8.70 -29.08
C GLU A 463 -38.17 9.44 -30.10
N ALA A 464 -37.64 8.75 -31.09
CA ALA A 464 -36.79 9.34 -32.12
C ALA A 464 -37.51 10.40 -32.97
N THR A 465 -38.82 10.28 -33.16
CA THR A 465 -39.65 11.26 -33.87
C THR A 465 -40.26 12.33 -32.97
N SER A 466 -40.25 12.16 -31.65
CA SER A 466 -40.91 13.07 -30.72
C SER A 466 -40.44 14.53 -30.83
N LEU A 467 -39.18 14.75 -31.25
CA LEU A 467 -38.61 16.08 -31.47
C LEU A 467 -38.81 16.62 -32.91
N ALA A 468 -39.27 15.79 -33.85
CA ALA A 468 -39.41 16.16 -35.25
C ALA A 468 -40.67 17.00 -35.54
N ASP A 469 -41.71 16.83 -34.71
CA ASP A 469 -43.03 17.44 -34.92
C ASP A 469 -43.16 18.85 -34.31
N THR A 470 -42.29 19.24 -33.37
CA THR A 470 -42.25 20.59 -32.78
C THR A 470 -40.84 20.96 -32.27
N PRO A 471 -40.06 21.78 -32.99
CA PRO A 471 -38.69 22.14 -32.60
C PRO A 471 -38.62 23.25 -31.53
N ASN A 472 -39.52 23.27 -30.55
CA ASN A 472 -39.40 24.18 -29.42
C ASN A 472 -38.49 23.59 -28.33
N GLY A 473 -38.03 24.42 -27.39
CA GLY A 473 -37.14 23.97 -26.31
C GLY A 473 -37.79 22.95 -25.37
N GLU A 474 -39.11 23.06 -25.16
CA GLU A 474 -39.85 22.27 -24.16
C GLU A 474 -39.89 20.77 -24.49
N ASP A 475 -39.98 20.40 -25.77
CA ASP A 475 -39.99 18.99 -26.18
C ASP A 475 -38.66 18.28 -25.91
N TYR A 476 -37.56 19.00 -26.13
CA TYR A 476 -36.23 18.51 -25.80
C TYR A 476 -36.07 18.30 -24.29
N ASP A 477 -36.53 19.26 -23.49
CA ASP A 477 -36.43 19.21 -22.03
C ASP A 477 -37.29 18.06 -21.46
N ARG A 478 -38.48 17.82 -22.02
CA ARG A 478 -39.30 16.64 -21.67
C ARG A 478 -38.59 15.33 -21.99
N LEU A 479 -37.89 15.24 -23.12
CA LEU A 479 -37.13 14.05 -23.49
C LEU A 479 -35.91 13.82 -22.58
N VAL A 480 -35.25 14.90 -22.15
CA VAL A 480 -34.18 14.85 -21.14
C VAL A 480 -34.71 14.26 -19.84
N GLU A 481 -35.83 14.77 -19.31
CA GLU A 481 -36.44 14.24 -18.08
C GLU A 481 -36.93 12.80 -18.23
N HIS A 482 -37.46 12.42 -19.40
CA HIS A 482 -37.83 11.03 -19.70
C HIS A 482 -36.64 10.08 -19.55
N TYR A 483 -35.48 10.40 -20.13
CA TYR A 483 -34.32 9.54 -20.03
C TYR A 483 -33.65 9.59 -18.64
N LEU A 484 -33.64 10.73 -17.96
CA LEU A 484 -33.11 10.85 -16.60
C LEU A 484 -33.97 10.13 -15.55
N SER A 485 -35.28 10.02 -15.77
CA SER A 485 -36.20 9.28 -14.89
C SER A 485 -36.27 7.78 -15.20
N SER A 486 -35.76 7.36 -16.36
CA SER A 486 -35.69 5.95 -16.74
C SER A 486 -34.79 5.16 -15.80
N PRO A 487 -35.17 3.94 -15.36
CA PRO A 487 -34.28 3.09 -14.56
C PRO A 487 -33.02 2.66 -15.33
N ARG A 488 -33.02 2.81 -16.66
CA ARG A 488 -31.86 2.58 -17.54
C ARG A 488 -30.76 3.62 -17.32
N HIS A 489 -31.10 4.77 -16.75
CA HIS A 489 -30.13 5.81 -16.42
C HIS A 489 -29.09 5.31 -15.41
N GLY A 490 -29.54 4.74 -14.30
CA GLY A 490 -28.66 4.18 -13.27
C GLY A 490 -27.84 2.97 -13.77
N GLU A 491 -28.39 2.16 -14.69
CA GLU A 491 -27.64 1.08 -15.34
C GLU A 491 -26.48 1.63 -16.19
N ARG A 492 -26.71 2.74 -16.89
CA ARG A 492 -25.70 3.43 -17.72
C ARG A 492 -24.65 4.11 -16.86
N TRP A 493 -25.06 4.98 -15.94
CA TRP A 493 -24.15 5.81 -15.15
C TRP A 493 -23.48 5.06 -14.00
N GLY A 494 -24.18 4.08 -13.42
CA GLY A 494 -23.59 3.18 -12.45
C GLY A 494 -22.44 2.36 -13.03
N ARG A 495 -22.44 2.06 -14.34
CA ARG A 495 -21.30 1.39 -14.99
C ARG A 495 -20.02 2.18 -14.85
N PHE A 496 -20.06 3.49 -15.13
CA PHE A 496 -18.88 4.33 -15.04
C PHE A 496 -18.32 4.38 -13.62
N TRP A 497 -19.20 4.43 -12.61
CA TRP A 497 -18.77 4.32 -11.22
C TRP A 497 -18.13 2.97 -10.88
N LEU A 498 -18.68 1.87 -11.39
CA LEU A 498 -18.16 0.52 -11.14
C LEU A 498 -16.76 0.32 -11.76
N ASP A 499 -16.45 1.01 -12.85
CA ASP A 499 -15.12 1.05 -13.45
C ASP A 499 -14.09 1.69 -12.48
N LEU A 500 -14.49 2.74 -11.76
CA LEU A 500 -13.67 3.39 -10.72
C LEU A 500 -13.52 2.52 -9.48
N ALA A 501 -14.61 1.87 -9.07
CA ALA A 501 -14.63 0.95 -7.93
C ALA A 501 -13.83 -0.34 -8.19
N ARG A 502 -13.38 -0.58 -9.44
CA ARG A 502 -12.72 -1.82 -9.86
C ARG A 502 -13.62 -3.02 -9.61
N TRP A 503 -14.92 -2.83 -9.77
CA TRP A 503 -15.89 -3.80 -9.31
C TRP A 503 -15.78 -5.10 -10.10
N ALA A 504 -15.78 -6.21 -9.37
CA ALA A 504 -15.86 -7.54 -9.93
C ALA A 504 -16.47 -8.49 -8.90
N GLU A 505 -17.01 -9.60 -9.37
CA GLU A 505 -17.64 -10.61 -8.52
C GLU A 505 -16.67 -11.75 -8.17
N THR A 506 -15.37 -11.51 -8.32
CA THR A 506 -14.31 -12.44 -7.92
C THR A 506 -13.13 -11.71 -7.29
N ASN A 507 -12.35 -12.44 -6.49
CA ASN A 507 -11.20 -11.88 -5.76
C ASN A 507 -10.01 -11.47 -6.64
N GLY A 508 -9.88 -12.06 -7.83
CA GLY A 508 -8.72 -11.93 -8.70
C GLY A 508 -7.49 -12.74 -8.24
N HIS A 509 -6.38 -12.56 -8.97
CA HIS A 509 -5.05 -13.12 -8.67
C HIS A 509 -4.98 -14.67 -8.70
N GLN A 510 -3.94 -15.28 -8.10
CA GLN A 510 -3.63 -16.71 -8.23
C GLN A 510 -4.77 -17.67 -7.79
N HIS A 511 -5.66 -17.27 -6.87
CA HIS A 511 -6.82 -18.06 -6.43
C HIS A 511 -8.10 -17.27 -6.57
N ASN A 512 -8.45 -17.00 -7.82
CA ASN A 512 -9.66 -16.29 -8.19
C ASN A 512 -10.91 -17.08 -7.77
N ARG A 513 -11.60 -16.61 -6.73
CA ARG A 513 -12.82 -17.21 -6.20
C ARG A 513 -13.98 -16.22 -6.33
N PRO A 514 -15.21 -16.72 -6.60
CA PRO A 514 -16.39 -15.87 -6.57
C PRO A 514 -16.61 -15.21 -5.20
N ARG A 515 -16.97 -13.93 -5.23
CA ARG A 515 -17.54 -13.16 -4.13
C ARG A 515 -19.05 -13.27 -4.24
N SER A 516 -19.66 -14.22 -3.53
CA SER A 516 -21.11 -14.30 -3.52
C SER A 516 -21.69 -12.97 -3.00
N GLN A 517 -22.86 -12.57 -3.45
CA GLN A 517 -23.51 -11.31 -3.02
C GLN A 517 -22.83 -9.99 -3.42
N ALA A 518 -21.68 -9.99 -4.11
CA ALA A 518 -21.04 -8.75 -4.59
C ALA A 518 -21.90 -7.96 -5.59
N TRP A 519 -22.86 -8.60 -6.26
CA TRP A 519 -23.86 -7.98 -7.12
C TRP A 519 -24.75 -6.95 -6.41
N ARG A 520 -24.92 -7.03 -5.08
CA ARG A 520 -25.72 -6.08 -4.31
C ARG A 520 -25.12 -4.68 -4.31
N TYR A 521 -23.79 -4.57 -4.31
CA TYR A 521 -23.11 -3.29 -4.42
C TYR A 521 -23.38 -2.64 -5.78
N ARG A 522 -23.33 -3.42 -6.87
CA ARG A 522 -23.70 -2.93 -8.20
C ARG A 522 -25.14 -2.41 -8.22
N ASP A 523 -26.08 -3.14 -7.63
CA ASP A 523 -27.48 -2.70 -7.58
C ASP A 523 -27.64 -1.43 -6.74
N TYR A 524 -26.98 -1.35 -5.58
CA TYR A 524 -26.94 -0.13 -4.77
C TYR A 524 -26.43 1.09 -5.56
N VAL A 525 -25.38 0.91 -6.38
CA VAL A 525 -24.85 1.98 -7.24
C VAL A 525 -25.90 2.40 -8.28
N ILE A 526 -26.52 1.43 -8.97
CA ILE A 526 -27.57 1.68 -9.97
C ILE A 526 -28.75 2.44 -9.32
N ASP A 527 -29.21 1.99 -8.17
CA ASP A 527 -30.32 2.58 -7.43
C ASP A 527 -29.99 4.00 -6.95
N SER A 528 -28.75 4.23 -6.51
CA SER A 528 -28.29 5.56 -6.07
C SER A 528 -28.31 6.58 -7.22
N PHE A 529 -27.84 6.21 -8.41
CA PHE A 529 -27.93 7.10 -9.58
C PHE A 529 -29.37 7.30 -10.07
N ASN A 530 -30.20 6.26 -10.04
CA ASN A 530 -31.61 6.37 -10.38
C ASN A 530 -32.37 7.29 -9.42
N ALA A 531 -32.08 7.22 -8.13
CA ALA A 531 -32.65 8.08 -7.10
C ALA A 531 -32.06 9.50 -7.08
N ASP A 532 -31.02 9.79 -7.89
CA ASP A 532 -30.24 11.03 -7.82
C ASP A 532 -29.75 11.30 -6.40
N LYS A 533 -29.22 10.26 -5.73
CA LYS A 533 -28.65 10.38 -4.40
C LYS A 533 -27.57 11.47 -4.44
N PRO A 534 -27.63 12.47 -3.53
CA PRO A 534 -26.61 13.50 -3.43
C PRO A 534 -25.21 12.86 -3.43
N TYR A 535 -24.32 13.34 -4.30
CA TYR A 535 -23.02 12.72 -4.51
C TYR A 535 -22.19 12.71 -3.22
N ASP A 536 -22.30 13.74 -2.38
CA ASP A 536 -21.69 13.79 -1.06
C ASP A 536 -22.16 12.66 -0.13
N GLN A 537 -23.47 12.45 -0.06
CA GLN A 537 -24.06 11.37 0.72
C GLN A 537 -23.68 9.99 0.14
N PHE A 538 -23.66 9.88 -1.19
CA PHE A 538 -23.20 8.68 -1.87
C PHE A 538 -21.75 8.36 -1.45
N LEU A 539 -20.81 9.32 -1.54
CA LEU A 539 -19.42 9.14 -1.11
C LEU A 539 -19.29 8.79 0.37
N ARG A 540 -20.07 9.44 1.23
CA ARG A 540 -20.12 9.13 2.66
C ARG A 540 -20.51 7.68 2.91
N GLU A 541 -21.50 7.16 2.19
CA GLU A 541 -21.89 5.75 2.27
C GLU A 541 -20.83 4.81 1.70
N GLN A 542 -20.12 5.19 0.63
CA GLN A 542 -19.02 4.39 0.06
C GLN A 542 -17.86 4.16 1.04
N LEU A 543 -17.46 5.21 1.76
CA LEU A 543 -16.30 5.18 2.65
C LEU A 543 -16.65 4.74 4.07
N ALA A 544 -17.79 5.20 4.58
CA ALA A 544 -18.13 5.18 6.00
C ALA A 544 -19.50 4.58 6.28
N GLY A 545 -20.10 3.84 5.35
CA GLY A 545 -21.45 3.30 5.52
C GLY A 545 -21.65 2.52 6.83
N ASP A 546 -20.67 1.72 7.24
CA ASP A 546 -20.71 1.00 8.51
C ASP A 546 -20.49 1.87 9.77
N GLU A 547 -20.10 3.14 9.61
CA GLU A 547 -19.93 4.14 10.68
C GLU A 547 -21.14 5.09 10.81
N LEU A 548 -22.14 4.98 9.92
CA LEU A 548 -23.31 5.87 9.91
C LEU A 548 -24.38 5.47 10.91
N GLN A 549 -25.08 6.49 11.44
CA GLN A 549 -26.26 6.32 12.28
C GLN A 549 -27.48 7.06 11.69
N PRO A 550 -28.69 6.46 11.74
CA PRO A 550 -28.93 5.06 12.06
C PRO A 550 -28.34 4.14 10.99
N LEU A 551 -27.76 3.01 11.42
CA LEU A 551 -27.15 2.03 10.51
C LEU A 551 -28.25 1.29 9.73
N ARG A 552 -28.18 1.32 8.40
CA ARG A 552 -29.12 0.64 7.49
C ARG A 552 -28.40 -0.41 6.63
N ASP A 553 -29.14 -1.40 6.16
CA ASP A 553 -28.63 -2.45 5.26
C ASP A 553 -27.91 -1.85 4.04
N GLU A 554 -28.48 -0.79 3.43
CA GLU A 554 -27.90 -0.10 2.27
C GLU A 554 -26.52 0.50 2.58
N HIS A 555 -26.29 0.98 3.81
CA HIS A 555 -25.01 1.57 4.20
C HIS A 555 -23.92 0.50 4.25
N LEU A 556 -24.25 -0.68 4.76
CA LEU A 556 -23.34 -1.83 4.75
C LEU A 556 -23.04 -2.29 3.32
N VAL A 557 -24.04 -2.30 2.42
CA VAL A 557 -23.85 -2.62 1.01
C VAL A 557 -22.95 -1.59 0.31
N ALA A 558 -23.11 -0.30 0.62
CA ALA A 558 -22.37 0.80 0.00
C ALA A 558 -20.85 0.72 0.23
N THR A 559 -20.41 0.18 1.37
CA THR A 559 -18.97 -0.09 1.62
C THR A 559 -18.31 -1.06 0.63
N GLY A 560 -19.09 -1.64 -0.29
CA GLY A 560 -18.62 -2.42 -1.42
C GLY A 560 -17.58 -1.73 -2.32
N PHE A 561 -17.47 -0.40 -2.32
CA PHE A 561 -16.37 0.31 -2.98
C PHE A 561 -15.01 -0.07 -2.38
N LEU A 562 -14.88 0.04 -1.05
CA LEU A 562 -13.68 -0.38 -0.33
C LEU A 562 -13.51 -1.91 -0.40
N ALA A 563 -14.61 -2.66 -0.28
CA ALA A 563 -14.58 -4.13 -0.34
C ALA A 563 -14.22 -4.69 -1.71
N SER A 564 -14.30 -3.88 -2.77
CA SER A 564 -13.89 -4.27 -4.12
C SER A 564 -12.37 -4.47 -4.22
N ALA A 565 -11.62 -4.11 -3.18
CA ALA A 565 -10.19 -4.28 -3.13
C ALA A 565 -9.72 -5.71 -3.41
N ARG A 566 -8.56 -5.87 -4.04
CA ARG A 566 -8.02 -7.20 -4.37
C ARG A 566 -7.58 -7.91 -3.10
N VAL A 567 -7.96 -9.18 -2.93
CA VAL A 567 -7.53 -10.03 -1.81
C VAL A 567 -6.96 -11.34 -2.35
N SER A 568 -5.66 -11.56 -2.18
CA SER A 568 -4.99 -12.77 -2.68
C SER A 568 -5.41 -14.00 -1.89
N GLY A 569 -6.24 -14.87 -2.47
CA GLY A 569 -6.73 -16.06 -1.76
C GLY A 569 -5.66 -17.12 -1.42
N ASN A 570 -4.41 -16.96 -1.86
CA ASN A 570 -3.29 -17.88 -1.61
C ASN A 570 -2.21 -17.30 -0.69
N GLU A 571 -2.29 -16.03 -0.33
CA GLU A 571 -1.20 -15.37 0.38
C GLU A 571 -1.08 -15.96 1.80
N LEU A 572 0.09 -16.49 2.10
CA LEU A 572 0.40 -17.09 3.39
C LEU A 572 0.78 -16.00 4.39
N ASP A 573 1.47 -14.96 3.92
CA ASP A 573 1.89 -13.85 4.75
C ASP A 573 0.74 -12.83 4.93
N LYS A 574 0.15 -12.83 6.13
CA LYS A 574 -1.01 -11.98 6.42
C LYS A 574 -0.66 -10.50 6.52
N VAL A 575 0.60 -10.17 6.80
CA VAL A 575 1.07 -8.79 6.81
C VAL A 575 1.12 -8.25 5.38
N ILE A 576 1.68 -9.02 4.45
CA ILE A 576 1.69 -8.66 3.02
C ILE A 576 0.27 -8.61 2.47
N GLN A 577 -0.55 -9.64 2.71
CA GLN A 577 -1.94 -9.68 2.23
C GLN A 577 -2.77 -8.48 2.71
N ARG A 578 -2.60 -8.07 3.97
CA ARG A 578 -3.26 -6.90 4.54
C ARG A 578 -2.74 -5.61 3.92
N ASN A 579 -1.43 -5.46 3.78
CA ASN A 579 -0.83 -4.27 3.18
C ASN A 579 -1.28 -4.08 1.72
N ASP A 580 -1.25 -5.13 0.91
CA ASP A 580 -1.73 -5.11 -0.49
C ASP A 580 -3.18 -4.59 -0.59
N MET A 581 -4.06 -5.05 0.32
CA MET A 581 -5.45 -4.62 0.37
C MET A 581 -5.57 -3.15 0.80
N LEU A 582 -4.80 -2.69 1.79
CA LEU A 582 -4.80 -1.30 2.23
C LEU A 582 -4.25 -0.35 1.15
N VAL A 583 -3.16 -0.72 0.47
CA VAL A 583 -2.59 0.01 -0.67
C VAL A 583 -3.65 0.16 -1.77
N ASP A 584 -4.31 -0.94 -2.13
CA ASP A 584 -5.35 -0.93 -3.15
C ASP A 584 -6.55 -0.03 -2.76
N VAL A 585 -7.01 -0.07 -1.50
CA VAL A 585 -8.07 0.84 -1.00
C VAL A 585 -7.63 2.30 -1.04
N THR A 586 -6.42 2.59 -0.55
CA THR A 586 -5.85 3.94 -0.45
C THR A 586 -5.74 4.58 -1.84
N ASN A 587 -5.13 3.87 -2.78
CA ASN A 587 -4.86 4.36 -4.13
C ASN A 587 -6.14 4.59 -4.94
N ALA A 588 -7.13 3.69 -4.85
CA ALA A 588 -8.40 3.92 -5.54
C ALA A 588 -9.21 5.06 -4.94
N THR A 589 -9.16 5.25 -3.62
CA THR A 589 -9.85 6.36 -2.98
C THR A 589 -9.24 7.69 -3.43
N ALA A 590 -7.91 7.81 -3.38
CA ALA A 590 -7.20 9.00 -3.85
C ALA A 590 -7.45 9.28 -5.34
N SER A 591 -7.21 8.30 -6.22
CA SER A 591 -7.35 8.49 -7.67
C SER A 591 -8.80 8.70 -8.13
N SER A 592 -9.79 8.10 -7.46
CA SER A 592 -11.19 8.20 -7.89
C SER A 592 -11.88 9.45 -7.34
N LEU A 593 -11.54 9.87 -6.12
CA LEU A 593 -12.26 10.94 -5.39
C LEU A 593 -11.49 12.26 -5.31
N LEU A 594 -10.16 12.22 -5.23
CA LEU A 594 -9.30 13.41 -5.27
C LEU A 594 -8.68 13.62 -6.65
N GLY A 595 -8.67 12.60 -7.50
CA GLY A 595 -7.99 12.69 -8.79
C GLY A 595 -6.49 12.88 -8.63
N LEU A 596 -5.88 12.23 -7.64
CA LEU A 596 -4.43 12.26 -7.39
C LEU A 596 -3.83 10.86 -7.47
N THR A 597 -2.61 10.76 -7.97
CA THR A 597 -1.83 9.53 -8.01
C THR A 597 -0.84 9.49 -6.85
N MET A 598 -1.27 8.97 -5.70
CA MET A 598 -0.43 8.90 -4.50
C MET A 598 0.50 7.68 -4.48
N GLU A 599 0.49 6.82 -5.50
CA GLU A 599 1.21 5.55 -5.51
C GLU A 599 2.71 5.69 -5.30
N CYS A 600 3.35 6.71 -5.87
CA CYS A 600 4.78 6.96 -5.66
C CYS A 600 5.10 7.29 -4.19
N ALA A 601 4.17 7.97 -3.51
CA ALA A 601 4.28 8.34 -2.10
C ALA A 601 4.35 7.13 -1.15
N GLN A 602 3.96 5.93 -1.62
CA GLN A 602 4.08 4.70 -0.84
C GLN A 602 5.54 4.40 -0.46
N CYS A 603 6.50 4.71 -1.33
CA CYS A 603 7.90 4.31 -1.13
C CYS A 603 8.83 5.49 -0.80
N HIS A 604 8.52 6.68 -1.29
CA HIS A 604 9.30 7.92 -1.11
C HIS A 604 8.38 9.13 -1.31
N THR A 605 8.75 10.33 -0.83
CA THR A 605 7.99 11.56 -1.10
C THR A 605 7.73 11.71 -2.61
N HIS A 606 6.49 12.03 -2.97
CA HIS A 606 6.06 12.03 -4.37
C HIS A 606 6.93 12.96 -5.21
N LYS A 607 7.27 12.52 -6.44
CA LYS A 607 8.30 13.20 -7.24
C LYS A 607 7.93 14.63 -7.68
N PHE A 608 6.64 14.91 -7.86
CA PHE A 608 6.16 16.18 -8.42
C PHE A 608 5.08 16.82 -7.54
N ASP A 609 4.04 16.05 -7.23
CA ASP A 609 2.98 16.52 -6.34
C ASP A 609 3.49 16.74 -4.91
N PRO A 610 2.97 17.77 -4.23
CA PRO A 610 3.32 18.12 -2.84
C PRO A 610 2.68 17.12 -1.86
N ILE A 611 3.15 15.88 -1.89
CA ILE A 611 2.63 14.75 -1.10
C ILE A 611 3.81 13.94 -0.56
N THR A 612 4.01 13.97 0.76
CA THR A 612 5.08 13.19 1.40
C THR A 612 4.73 11.70 1.51
N ALA A 613 5.74 10.87 1.76
CA ALA A 613 5.49 9.48 2.15
C ALA A 613 4.70 9.37 3.45
N ARG A 614 4.93 10.30 4.39
CA ARG A 614 4.13 10.42 5.61
C ARG A 614 2.65 10.68 5.30
N ASP A 615 2.33 11.60 4.40
CA ASP A 615 0.94 11.89 3.98
C ASP A 615 0.24 10.65 3.42
N TYR A 616 0.95 9.81 2.67
CA TYR A 616 0.41 8.55 2.17
C TYR A 616 -0.08 7.64 3.30
N TYR A 617 0.76 7.44 4.33
CA TYR A 617 0.42 6.55 5.44
C TYR A 617 -0.56 7.18 6.43
N ARG A 618 -0.57 8.51 6.59
CA ARG A 618 -1.63 9.24 7.30
C ARG A 618 -2.98 9.01 6.62
N PHE A 619 -3.03 9.08 5.30
CA PHE A 619 -4.25 8.86 4.50
C PHE A 619 -4.67 7.39 4.50
N GLN A 620 -3.73 6.45 4.40
CA GLN A 620 -4.01 5.01 4.58
C GLN A 620 -4.60 4.72 5.98
N GLY A 621 -4.21 5.51 6.99
CA GLY A 621 -4.70 5.44 8.36
C GLY A 621 -6.22 5.43 8.51
N PHE A 622 -6.96 6.05 7.57
CA PHE A 622 -8.42 6.02 7.58
C PHE A 622 -8.99 4.59 7.45
N PHE A 623 -8.25 3.65 6.88
CA PHE A 623 -8.74 2.32 6.55
C PHE A 623 -8.21 1.22 7.47
N VAL A 624 -7.17 1.47 8.28
CA VAL A 624 -6.44 0.39 8.98
C VAL A 624 -7.28 -0.40 9.99
N LYS A 625 -8.41 0.12 10.46
CA LYS A 625 -9.31 -0.55 11.41
C LYS A 625 -10.39 -1.42 10.76
N GLY A 626 -10.51 -1.45 9.43
CA GLY A 626 -11.50 -2.25 8.72
C GLY A 626 -10.90 -3.26 7.76
N GLN A 627 -11.76 -4.10 7.17
CA GLN A 627 -11.40 -5.00 6.07
C GLN A 627 -12.62 -5.54 5.30
N PRO A 628 -12.44 -6.10 4.08
CA PRO A 628 -13.51 -6.75 3.32
C PRO A 628 -13.99 -8.06 3.97
N VAL A 629 -15.31 -8.20 4.16
CA VAL A 629 -15.96 -9.35 4.80
C VAL A 629 -17.38 -9.61 4.25
N TYR A 630 -17.96 -10.77 4.57
CA TYR A 630 -19.37 -11.06 4.33
C TYR A 630 -20.23 -10.56 5.50
N LEU A 631 -20.93 -9.46 5.31
CA LEU A 631 -21.82 -8.87 6.31
C LEU A 631 -23.19 -9.50 6.24
N VAL A 632 -23.73 -9.96 7.37
CA VAL A 632 -25.12 -10.40 7.47
C VAL A 632 -26.01 -9.20 7.82
N LEU A 633 -26.96 -8.90 6.93
CA LEU A 633 -27.73 -7.66 6.96
C LEU A 633 -28.85 -7.69 8.04
N PRO A 634 -28.96 -6.67 8.92
CA PRO A 634 -29.87 -6.64 10.07
C PRO A 634 -31.39 -6.74 9.77
N ALA A 635 -31.91 -6.05 8.75
CA ALA A 635 -33.37 -5.84 8.58
C ALA A 635 -34.18 -7.13 8.31
N GLN A 636 -33.52 -8.25 7.99
CA GLN A 636 -34.14 -9.57 7.90
C GLN A 636 -33.67 -10.54 9.00
N ALA A 637 -32.61 -10.22 9.74
CA ALA A 637 -32.13 -11.02 10.86
C ALA A 637 -33.07 -10.93 12.08
N GLU A 638 -33.77 -9.81 12.28
CA GLU A 638 -34.79 -9.67 13.33
C GLU A 638 -36.08 -10.44 13.03
N ASN A 639 -36.45 -10.60 11.74
CA ASN A 639 -37.61 -11.41 11.34
C ASN A 639 -37.39 -12.92 11.50
N ALA A 640 -36.14 -13.37 11.73
CA ALA A 640 -35.83 -14.76 12.07
C ALA A 640 -36.11 -15.10 13.56
N ASN A 641 -36.57 -14.13 14.37
CA ASN A 641 -37.01 -14.36 15.75
C ASN A 641 -38.44 -14.91 15.87
N LEU A 642 -39.07 -15.29 14.76
CA LEU A 642 -40.34 -16.04 14.78
C LEU A 642 -40.04 -17.56 14.77
N ALA A 643 -40.30 -18.19 15.91
CA ALA A 643 -40.30 -19.64 16.18
C ALA A 643 -38.95 -20.33 16.50
N GLY A 644 -38.42 -20.12 17.71
CA GLY A 644 -37.59 -21.10 18.42
C GLY A 644 -36.25 -21.55 17.79
N THR A 645 -35.76 -20.86 16.76
CA THR A 645 -34.48 -21.09 16.08
C THR A 645 -33.37 -20.19 16.64
N ALA A 646 -32.12 -20.68 16.67
CA ALA A 646 -30.93 -19.93 17.08
C ALA A 646 -30.77 -18.61 16.32
N SER A 647 -30.27 -17.55 16.97
CA SER A 647 -30.10 -16.24 16.31
C SER A 647 -29.10 -16.32 15.16
N THR A 648 -29.18 -15.38 14.21
CA THR A 648 -28.22 -15.25 13.11
C THR A 648 -26.76 -15.24 13.59
N ALA A 649 -26.48 -14.52 14.68
CA ALA A 649 -25.16 -14.45 15.29
C ALA A 649 -24.71 -15.81 15.85
N ASP A 650 -25.63 -16.56 16.46
CA ASP A 650 -25.36 -17.90 17.01
C ASP A 650 -25.04 -18.90 15.90
N LEU A 651 -25.73 -18.83 14.76
CA LEU A 651 -25.45 -19.72 13.61
C LEU A 651 -24.04 -19.49 13.07
N VAL A 652 -23.65 -18.23 12.89
CA VAL A 652 -22.32 -17.84 12.41
C VAL A 652 -21.26 -18.25 13.42
N ARG A 653 -21.44 -17.91 14.70
CA ARG A 653 -20.53 -18.25 15.80
C ARG A 653 -20.34 -19.75 15.92
N ALA A 654 -21.41 -20.53 15.95
CA ALA A 654 -21.36 -21.99 16.04
C ALA A 654 -20.62 -22.62 14.85
N ARG A 655 -20.70 -22.02 13.65
CA ARG A 655 -19.96 -22.52 12.48
C ARG A 655 -18.46 -22.25 12.61
N ILE A 656 -18.09 -21.06 13.08
CA ILE A 656 -16.69 -20.66 13.31
C ILE A 656 -16.09 -21.51 14.43
N GLU A 657 -16.73 -21.59 15.59
CA GLU A 657 -16.25 -22.38 16.73
C GLU A 657 -16.04 -23.86 16.37
N LEU A 658 -16.97 -24.45 15.61
CA LEU A 658 -16.84 -25.83 15.14
C LEU A 658 -15.65 -26.00 14.18
N PHE A 659 -15.43 -25.02 13.28
CA PHE A 659 -14.29 -25.04 12.39
C PHE A 659 -12.96 -24.92 13.16
N GLU A 660 -12.87 -23.96 14.08
CA GLU A 660 -11.69 -23.69 14.88
C GLU A 660 -11.36 -24.84 15.82
N THR A 661 -12.35 -25.43 16.49
CA THR A 661 -12.15 -26.61 17.34
C THR A 661 -11.50 -27.76 16.56
N VAL A 662 -11.93 -27.98 15.32
CA VAL A 662 -11.36 -29.05 14.47
C VAL A 662 -9.99 -28.64 13.94
N ARG A 663 -9.78 -27.37 13.58
CA ARG A 663 -8.48 -26.84 13.16
C ARG A 663 -7.46 -26.99 14.28
N GLU A 664 -7.77 -26.54 15.50
CA GLU A 664 -6.93 -26.68 16.69
C GLU A 664 -6.58 -28.14 16.97
N ARG A 665 -7.57 -29.05 16.91
CA ARG A 665 -7.32 -30.50 17.03
C ARG A 665 -6.27 -30.99 16.03
N LEU A 666 -6.31 -30.51 14.79
CA LEU A 666 -5.34 -30.88 13.76
C LEU A 666 -3.99 -30.20 13.96
N VAL A 667 -3.96 -28.94 14.37
CA VAL A 667 -2.73 -28.20 14.69
C VAL A 667 -2.02 -28.90 15.84
N SER A 668 -2.70 -29.16 16.95
CA SER A 668 -2.13 -29.88 18.10
C SER A 668 -1.65 -31.29 17.74
N ALA A 669 -2.36 -32.00 16.84
CA ALA A 669 -1.91 -33.31 16.37
C ALA A 669 -0.64 -33.22 15.51
N ALA A 670 -0.54 -32.21 14.64
CA ALA A 670 0.62 -31.98 13.79
C ALA A 670 1.82 -31.44 14.57
N GLN A 671 1.60 -30.63 15.60
CA GLN A 671 2.66 -30.15 16.49
C GLN A 671 3.31 -31.28 17.29
N LYS A 672 2.59 -32.38 17.57
CA LYS A 672 3.17 -33.57 18.20
C LYS A 672 4.25 -34.22 17.32
N SER A 673 4.11 -34.17 16.00
CA SER A 673 5.11 -34.72 15.08
C SER A 673 6.12 -33.69 14.59
N ARG A 674 5.80 -32.39 14.67
CA ARG A 674 6.65 -31.27 14.23
C ARG A 674 6.63 -30.14 15.27
N PRO A 675 7.25 -30.34 16.45
CA PRO A 675 7.25 -29.33 17.51
C PRO A 675 8.13 -28.13 17.11
N GLY A 676 7.61 -26.92 17.32
CA GLY A 676 8.31 -25.66 17.02
C GLY A 676 8.14 -25.14 15.60
N GLU A 677 7.50 -25.90 14.69
CA GLU A 677 7.10 -25.41 13.37
C GLU A 677 5.74 -24.71 13.44
N GLU A 678 5.58 -23.63 12.67
CA GLU A 678 4.27 -23.03 12.42
C GLU A 678 3.44 -23.97 11.53
N ILE A 679 2.34 -24.49 12.08
CA ILE A 679 1.47 -25.42 11.37
C ILE A 679 0.29 -24.68 10.75
N LEU A 680 0.37 -24.43 9.45
CA LEU A 680 -0.75 -23.90 8.66
C LEU A 680 -1.63 -25.03 8.14
N ILE A 681 -2.93 -24.97 8.42
CA ILE A 681 -3.90 -25.98 8.00
C ILE A 681 -4.95 -25.35 7.08
N ILE A 682 -4.96 -25.79 5.82
CA ILE A 682 -5.98 -25.34 4.86
C ILE A 682 -7.38 -25.80 5.27
N ARG A 683 -8.38 -24.97 4.95
CA ARG A 683 -9.80 -25.27 5.16
C ARG A 683 -10.23 -26.66 4.70
N LYS A 684 -9.80 -27.08 3.50
CA LYS A 684 -10.12 -28.41 2.95
C LYS A 684 -9.65 -29.56 3.85
N SER A 685 -8.52 -29.39 4.54
CA SER A 685 -8.00 -30.39 5.49
C SER A 685 -8.85 -30.44 6.77
N VAL A 686 -9.30 -29.28 7.27
CA VAL A 686 -10.22 -29.21 8.40
C VAL A 686 -11.53 -29.93 8.07
N GLU A 687 -12.18 -29.56 6.96
CA GLU A 687 -13.43 -30.19 6.50
C GLU A 687 -13.30 -31.69 6.20
N GLY A 688 -12.12 -32.11 5.72
CA GLY A 688 -11.80 -33.51 5.42
C GLY A 688 -11.61 -34.37 6.68
N ARG A 689 -11.24 -33.76 7.81
CA ARG A 689 -10.94 -34.45 9.08
C ARG A 689 -11.98 -34.20 10.17
N MET A 690 -13.09 -33.55 9.85
CA MET A 690 -14.29 -33.51 10.69
C MET A 690 -14.86 -34.91 10.85
N LYS A 691 -15.29 -35.26 12.08
CA LYS A 691 -16.08 -36.48 12.35
C LYS A 691 -17.41 -36.41 11.60
N PRO A 692 -18.10 -37.55 11.36
CA PRO A 692 -19.37 -37.57 10.60
C PRO A 692 -20.42 -36.58 11.15
N GLU A 693 -20.58 -36.51 12.47
CA GLU A 693 -21.52 -35.60 13.13
C GLU A 693 -21.09 -34.12 13.02
N GLU A 694 -19.82 -33.81 13.27
CA GLU A 694 -19.22 -32.48 13.07
C GLU A 694 -19.46 -32.00 11.64
N LYS A 695 -19.18 -32.86 10.64
CA LYS A 695 -19.35 -32.54 9.23
C LYS A 695 -20.81 -32.33 8.84
N LYS A 696 -21.73 -33.12 9.40
CA LYS A 696 -23.18 -32.95 9.22
C LYS A 696 -23.63 -31.60 9.79
N ARG A 697 -23.25 -31.29 11.03
CA ARG A 697 -23.55 -30.02 11.70
C ARG A 697 -22.96 -28.82 10.95
N TYR A 698 -21.69 -28.90 10.53
CA TYR A 698 -21.01 -27.85 9.77
C TYR A 698 -21.70 -27.56 8.43
N ARG A 699 -22.15 -28.59 7.71
CA ARG A 699 -22.93 -28.43 6.48
C ARG A 699 -24.30 -27.82 6.72
N GLN A 700 -25.00 -28.24 7.78
CA GLN A 700 -26.30 -27.68 8.15
C GLN A 700 -26.18 -26.19 8.49
N LEU A 701 -25.18 -25.81 9.30
CA LEU A 701 -24.88 -24.41 9.62
C LEU A 701 -24.53 -23.62 8.36
N GLY A 702 -23.71 -24.19 7.46
CA GLY A 702 -23.37 -23.53 6.20
C GLY A 702 -24.57 -23.31 5.28
N GLN A 703 -25.50 -24.27 5.19
CA GLN A 703 -26.74 -24.11 4.44
C GLN A 703 -27.69 -23.08 5.07
N ALA A 704 -27.74 -23.01 6.39
CA ALA A 704 -28.52 -21.98 7.10
C ALA A 704 -27.93 -20.59 6.83
N ILE A 705 -26.62 -20.42 6.98
CA ILE A 705 -25.93 -19.14 6.73
C ILE A 705 -26.07 -18.71 5.27
N ALA A 706 -25.94 -19.63 4.31
CA ALA A 706 -26.07 -19.30 2.90
C ALA A 706 -27.46 -18.76 2.50
N LYS A 707 -28.49 -18.99 3.31
CA LYS A 707 -29.84 -18.44 3.12
C LYS A 707 -30.03 -17.05 3.73
N LEU A 708 -29.10 -16.61 4.58
CA LEU A 708 -29.15 -15.29 5.21
C LEU A 708 -28.88 -14.19 4.18
N ASN A 709 -29.54 -13.06 4.37
CA ASN A 709 -29.30 -11.86 3.59
C ASN A 709 -27.90 -11.33 3.89
N GLN A 710 -27.03 -11.35 2.88
CA GLN A 710 -25.61 -11.02 3.05
C GLN A 710 -25.17 -10.04 1.97
N ALA A 711 -24.14 -9.27 2.27
CA ALA A 711 -23.42 -8.43 1.32
C ALA A 711 -21.90 -8.61 1.49
N TRP A 712 -21.16 -8.47 0.39
CA TRP A 712 -19.71 -8.33 0.45
C TRP A 712 -19.38 -6.85 0.65
N GLY A 713 -18.94 -6.49 1.86
CA GLY A 713 -18.73 -5.10 2.28
C GLY A 713 -17.44 -4.94 3.07
N TYR A 714 -17.11 -3.71 3.41
CA TYR A 714 -15.93 -3.35 4.21
C TYR A 714 -16.40 -2.92 5.59
N TYR A 715 -15.85 -3.54 6.63
CA TYR A 715 -16.38 -3.37 7.98
C TYR A 715 -15.27 -3.17 9.00
N SER A 716 -15.48 -2.21 9.91
CA SER A 716 -14.68 -2.04 11.11
C SER A 716 -15.52 -2.32 12.36
N PRO A 717 -15.16 -3.32 13.17
CA PRO A 717 -15.82 -3.57 14.45
C PRO A 717 -15.51 -2.49 15.50
N ALA A 718 -14.51 -1.65 15.26
CA ALA A 718 -14.05 -0.63 16.20
C ALA A 718 -14.79 0.69 16.06
N THR A 719 -15.18 1.05 14.83
CA THR A 719 -15.80 2.35 14.52
C THR A 719 -17.28 2.22 14.17
N SER A 720 -17.79 1.00 13.95
CA SER A 720 -19.20 0.78 13.69
C SER A 720 -20.04 0.96 14.95
N PRO A 721 -21.18 1.67 14.87
CA PRO A 721 -22.05 1.92 16.03
C PRO A 721 -22.82 0.67 16.48
N SER A 722 -22.88 -0.36 15.63
CA SER A 722 -23.60 -1.60 15.89
C SER A 722 -22.75 -2.81 15.50
N GLN A 723 -22.82 -3.88 16.28
CA GLN A 723 -22.16 -5.13 15.97
C GLN A 723 -22.91 -5.86 14.84
N VAL A 724 -22.24 -6.07 13.71
CA VAL A 724 -22.79 -6.77 12.54
C VAL A 724 -22.20 -8.17 12.47
N PRO A 725 -23.01 -9.24 12.39
CA PRO A 725 -22.48 -10.59 12.23
C PRO A 725 -21.71 -10.74 10.91
N VAL A 726 -20.50 -11.29 11.00
CA VAL A 726 -19.61 -11.52 9.85
C VAL A 726 -19.58 -13.00 9.49
N ALA A 727 -20.06 -13.35 8.30
CA ALA A 727 -20.02 -14.72 7.80
C ALA A 727 -18.60 -15.10 7.31
N PRO A 728 -18.20 -16.39 7.42
CA PRO A 728 -16.85 -16.82 7.05
C PRO A 728 -16.56 -16.70 5.54
N THR A 729 -15.39 -16.14 5.20
CA THR A 729 -14.91 -16.08 3.81
C THR A 729 -14.41 -17.45 3.33
N GLU A 730 -14.88 -17.89 2.15
CA GLU A 730 -14.56 -19.22 1.60
C GLU A 730 -13.41 -19.18 0.57
N VAL A 731 -12.21 -18.81 1.02
CA VAL A 731 -10.96 -18.88 0.22
C VAL A 731 -9.94 -19.83 0.86
N ARG A 732 -8.83 -20.14 0.15
CA ARG A 732 -7.83 -21.11 0.63
C ARG A 732 -7.11 -20.59 1.88
N TRP A 733 -6.67 -19.34 1.85
CA TRP A 733 -6.00 -18.64 2.95
C TRP A 733 -6.63 -17.25 3.16
N PRO A 734 -7.77 -17.15 3.87
CA PRO A 734 -8.44 -15.87 4.08
C PRO A 734 -7.58 -14.92 4.92
N LEU A 735 -7.77 -13.62 4.73
CA LEU A 735 -7.44 -12.64 5.76
C LEU A 735 -8.44 -12.88 6.90
N LEU A 736 -7.95 -13.27 8.07
CA LEU A 736 -8.83 -13.63 9.20
C LEU A 736 -9.53 -12.37 9.72
N TYR A 737 -10.77 -12.54 10.15
CA TYR A 737 -11.54 -11.47 10.77
C TYR A 737 -11.39 -11.58 12.29
N GLU A 738 -10.51 -10.75 12.83
CA GLU A 738 -10.17 -10.70 14.26
C GLU A 738 -10.55 -9.30 14.81
N PRO A 739 -11.74 -9.12 15.39
CA PRO A 739 -12.23 -7.82 15.81
C PRO A 739 -11.30 -7.06 16.76
N THR A 740 -10.69 -7.77 17.70
CA THR A 740 -9.78 -7.18 18.69
C THR A 740 -8.49 -6.68 18.03
N GLU A 741 -7.94 -7.42 17.07
CA GLU A 741 -6.73 -7.00 16.33
C GLU A 741 -7.04 -5.79 15.44
N LEU A 742 -8.19 -5.80 14.75
CA LEU A 742 -8.65 -4.67 13.94
C LEU A 742 -8.86 -3.40 14.77
N ALA A 743 -9.39 -3.52 15.98
CA ALA A 743 -9.60 -2.38 16.88
C ALA A 743 -8.30 -1.76 17.39
N GLN A 744 -7.24 -2.56 17.50
CA GLN A 744 -5.91 -2.13 17.95
C GLN A 744 -4.98 -1.73 16.81
N ALA A 745 -5.42 -1.87 15.55
CA ALA A 745 -4.62 -1.55 14.39
C ALA A 745 -4.27 -0.05 14.34
N LYS A 746 -2.99 0.24 14.12
CA LYS A 746 -2.40 1.58 14.02
C LYS A 746 -1.74 1.78 12.66
N PRO A 747 -1.75 2.98 12.08
CA PRO A 747 -1.00 3.27 10.87
C PRO A 747 0.48 3.50 11.17
N TYR A 748 1.33 2.99 10.30
CA TYR A 748 2.78 3.17 10.37
C TYR A 748 3.28 3.60 9.00
N LEU A 749 4.28 4.48 8.97
CA LEU A 749 5.06 4.68 7.76
C LEU A 749 5.80 3.39 7.44
N LEU A 750 5.70 2.87 6.22
CA LEU A 750 6.48 1.71 5.82
C LEU A 750 7.72 2.16 5.07
N THR A 751 8.89 1.72 5.54
CA THR A 751 10.17 2.09 4.94
C THR A 751 10.24 1.52 3.53
N ARG A 752 10.29 2.40 2.52
CA ARG A 752 10.23 2.02 1.09
C ARG A 752 9.01 1.19 0.70
N GLY A 753 7.90 1.35 1.43
CA GLY A 753 6.67 0.61 1.14
C GLY A 753 6.65 -0.87 1.56
N GLU A 754 7.69 -1.36 2.23
CA GLU A 754 7.84 -2.78 2.59
C GLU A 754 6.99 -3.15 3.82
N ALA A 755 6.11 -4.15 3.68
CA ALA A 755 5.07 -4.47 4.66
C ALA A 755 5.63 -4.87 6.04
N HIS A 756 6.83 -5.47 6.06
CA HIS A 756 7.51 -5.89 7.29
C HIS A 756 8.45 -4.83 7.88
N SER A 757 8.71 -3.73 7.15
CA SER A 757 9.66 -2.70 7.56
C SER A 757 8.93 -1.46 8.08
N ARG A 758 8.38 -1.55 9.29
CA ARG A 758 7.69 -0.42 9.93
C ARG A 758 8.67 0.65 10.39
N GLY A 759 8.44 1.87 9.94
CA GLY A 759 8.99 3.10 10.49
C GLY A 759 8.12 3.65 11.62
N PRO A 760 8.15 4.98 11.86
CA PRO A 760 7.35 5.62 12.90
C PRO A 760 5.84 5.38 12.74
N GLU A 761 5.13 5.35 13.87
CA GLU A 761 3.67 5.47 13.89
C GLU A 761 3.30 6.86 13.34
N VAL A 762 2.20 6.93 12.56
CA VAL A 762 1.69 8.19 12.02
C VAL A 762 0.25 8.38 12.45
N ASP A 763 -0.18 9.63 12.66
CA ASP A 763 -1.59 9.92 12.92
C ASP A 763 -2.44 9.79 11.65
N VAL A 764 -3.74 9.60 11.80
CA VAL A 764 -4.67 9.59 10.68
C VAL A 764 -4.85 11.02 10.14
N GLY A 765 -4.82 11.21 8.83
CA GLY A 765 -5.00 12.54 8.24
C GLY A 765 -4.90 12.58 6.72
N TRP A 766 -5.42 13.64 6.10
CA TRP A 766 -5.23 13.92 4.67
C TRP A 766 -3.89 14.62 4.40
N PRO A 767 -3.44 14.66 3.12
CA PRO A 767 -2.18 15.32 2.76
C PRO A 767 -2.14 16.79 3.20
N ALA A 768 -1.01 17.21 3.77
CA ALA A 768 -0.82 18.53 4.35
C ALA A 768 -1.05 19.71 3.37
N VAL A 769 -0.91 19.47 2.05
CA VAL A 769 -1.20 20.47 1.01
C VAL A 769 -2.64 20.98 1.03
N PHE A 770 -3.58 20.20 1.57
CA PHE A 770 -4.98 20.62 1.69
C PHE A 770 -5.30 21.34 3.01
N GLY A 771 -4.27 21.72 3.77
CA GLY A 771 -4.40 22.42 5.04
C GLY A 771 -4.39 21.49 6.25
N GLU A 772 -4.56 22.09 7.43
CA GLU A 772 -4.45 21.39 8.71
C GLU A 772 -5.54 20.32 8.88
N VAL A 773 -5.13 19.14 9.36
CA VAL A 773 -6.04 18.08 9.77
C VAL A 773 -6.54 18.43 11.18
N PRO A 774 -7.86 18.60 11.40
CA PRO A 774 -8.39 18.96 12.72
C PRO A 774 -8.01 17.92 13.78
N SER A 775 -7.31 18.34 14.83
CA SER A 775 -7.08 17.51 16.01
C SER A 775 -8.39 17.37 16.80
N SER A 776 -9.27 16.47 16.39
CA SER A 776 -10.62 16.37 16.92
C SER A 776 -11.06 14.92 17.12
N ALA A 777 -11.76 14.66 18.22
CA ALA A 777 -12.33 13.34 18.56
C ALA A 777 -13.10 12.64 17.42
N PRO A 778 -13.82 13.36 16.51
CA PRO A 778 -14.47 12.73 15.36
C PRO A 778 -13.55 11.93 14.43
N ILE A 779 -12.28 12.33 14.26
CA ILE A 779 -11.33 11.59 13.41
C ILE A 779 -10.92 10.28 14.09
N ASP A 780 -10.69 10.29 15.40
CA ASP A 780 -10.24 9.10 16.13
C ASP A 780 -11.36 8.06 16.30
N GLU A 781 -12.59 8.53 16.52
CA GLU A 781 -13.79 7.70 16.71
C GLU A 781 -14.35 7.16 15.39
N HIS A 782 -14.47 8.01 14.36
CA HIS A 782 -15.07 7.68 13.07
C HIS A 782 -14.21 8.20 11.90
N PRO A 783 -13.01 7.63 11.70
CA PRO A 783 -12.03 8.13 10.75
C PRO A 783 -12.57 8.21 9.32
N ARG A 784 -13.29 7.19 8.84
CA ARG A 784 -13.76 7.18 7.43
C ARG A 784 -14.90 8.16 7.22
N ARG A 785 -15.76 8.36 8.23
CA ARG A 785 -16.77 9.40 8.19
C ARG A 785 -16.11 10.78 8.14
N ALA A 786 -15.10 11.04 8.96
CA ALA A 786 -14.37 12.30 8.93
C ALA A 786 -13.68 12.56 7.58
N LEU A 787 -13.09 11.51 6.97
CA LEU A 787 -12.55 11.58 5.61
C LEU A 787 -13.64 11.96 4.59
N ALA A 788 -14.81 11.32 4.64
CA ALA A 788 -15.92 11.62 3.73
C ALA A 788 -16.45 13.05 3.90
N ASP A 789 -16.56 13.51 5.14
CA ASP A 789 -17.01 14.87 5.47
C ASP A 789 -15.99 15.91 4.96
N TRP A 790 -14.68 15.63 5.05
CA TRP A 790 -13.65 16.48 4.46
C TRP A 790 -13.68 16.47 2.93
N LEU A 791 -13.75 15.30 2.29
CA LEU A 791 -13.81 15.17 0.82
C LEU A 791 -14.97 15.96 0.22
N THR A 792 -16.09 16.06 0.95
CA THR A 792 -17.32 16.72 0.51
C THR A 792 -17.48 18.12 1.09
N SER A 793 -16.46 18.64 1.78
CA SER A 793 -16.45 20.00 2.30
C SER A 793 -16.23 21.03 1.18
N ARG A 794 -16.72 22.26 1.38
CA ARG A 794 -16.51 23.39 0.46
C ARG A 794 -15.03 23.80 0.35
N ASP A 795 -14.21 23.39 1.31
CA ASP A 795 -12.78 23.71 1.37
C ASP A 795 -11.94 22.68 0.58
N ASN A 796 -12.48 21.49 0.27
CA ASN A 796 -11.78 20.53 -0.58
C ASN A 796 -11.77 21.01 -2.05
N PRO A 797 -10.59 21.17 -2.67
CA PRO A 797 -10.49 21.76 -4.01
C PRO A 797 -10.77 20.77 -5.15
N LEU A 798 -10.84 19.45 -4.88
CA LEU A 798 -10.73 18.43 -5.91
C LEU A 798 -12.01 17.62 -6.11
N THR A 799 -12.68 17.16 -5.04
CA THR A 799 -13.75 16.17 -5.19
C THR A 799 -14.90 16.64 -6.10
N ALA A 800 -15.34 17.89 -5.98
CA ALA A 800 -16.36 18.45 -6.87
C ALA A 800 -15.83 18.62 -8.31
N ARG A 801 -14.59 19.10 -8.50
CA ARG A 801 -13.96 19.25 -9.82
C ARG A 801 -13.81 17.90 -10.53
N VAL A 802 -13.32 16.89 -9.82
CA VAL A 802 -13.12 15.54 -10.35
C VAL A 802 -14.45 14.95 -10.82
N TRP A 803 -15.51 15.07 -10.02
CA TRP A 803 -16.82 14.56 -10.42
C TRP A 803 -17.44 15.33 -11.60
N ALA A 804 -17.38 16.67 -11.58
CA ALA A 804 -17.83 17.49 -12.70
C ALA A 804 -17.07 17.18 -14.00
N ASN A 805 -15.75 17.03 -13.93
CA ASN A 805 -14.90 16.66 -15.05
C ASN A 805 -15.24 15.26 -15.60
N ARG A 806 -15.56 14.31 -14.74
CA ARG A 806 -16.00 12.96 -15.15
C ARG A 806 -17.34 12.98 -15.85
N ILE A 807 -18.32 13.74 -15.33
CA ILE A 807 -19.61 13.90 -16.01
C ILE A 807 -19.40 14.50 -17.41
N TRP A 808 -18.55 15.52 -17.51
CA TRP A 808 -18.18 16.10 -18.81
C TRP A 808 -17.52 15.07 -19.73
N LEU A 809 -16.51 14.35 -19.25
CA LEU A 809 -15.83 13.27 -19.96
C LEU A 809 -16.81 12.24 -20.52
N TYR A 810 -17.79 11.80 -19.73
CA TYR A 810 -18.74 10.78 -20.17
C TYR A 810 -19.74 11.29 -21.21
N HIS A 811 -19.97 12.60 -21.29
CA HIS A 811 -20.77 13.23 -22.36
C HIS A 811 -19.95 13.54 -23.61
N PHE A 812 -18.72 14.02 -23.47
CA PHE A 812 -17.91 14.54 -24.59
C PHE A 812 -16.78 13.61 -25.06
N GLY A 813 -16.49 12.52 -24.34
CA GLY A 813 -15.42 11.56 -24.67
C GLY A 813 -14.04 11.97 -24.15
N GLU A 814 -13.87 13.25 -23.83
CA GLU A 814 -12.69 13.83 -23.20
C GLU A 814 -13.13 14.80 -22.09
N GLY A 815 -12.42 14.80 -20.96
CA GLY A 815 -12.68 15.72 -19.84
C GLY A 815 -12.14 17.12 -20.13
N LEU A 816 -12.66 18.15 -19.45
CA LEU A 816 -12.06 19.49 -19.41
C LEU A 816 -10.60 19.42 -18.93
N VAL A 817 -10.34 18.51 -17.98
CA VAL A 817 -9.01 18.02 -17.62
C VAL A 817 -8.84 16.64 -18.24
N LYS A 818 -7.88 16.49 -19.17
CA LYS A 818 -7.69 15.27 -19.96
C LYS A 818 -7.26 14.05 -19.12
N THR A 819 -6.78 14.27 -17.90
CA THR A 819 -6.31 13.27 -16.95
C THR A 819 -7.31 13.11 -15.78
N PRO A 820 -8.43 12.39 -15.95
CA PRO A 820 -9.55 12.37 -14.98
C PRO A 820 -9.24 11.80 -13.58
N SER A 821 -8.06 11.20 -13.38
CA SER A 821 -7.57 10.70 -12.08
C SER A 821 -6.20 11.26 -11.68
N ASN A 822 -5.70 12.27 -12.41
CA ASN A 822 -4.47 12.95 -12.06
C ASN A 822 -4.61 14.45 -12.40
N PHE A 823 -4.88 15.25 -11.38
CA PHE A 823 -4.98 16.71 -11.41
C PHE A 823 -3.72 17.37 -10.84
N GLY A 824 -2.73 16.56 -10.45
CA GLY A 824 -1.50 17.01 -9.79
C GLY A 824 -0.67 17.99 -10.63
N VAL A 825 0.48 18.40 -10.11
CA VAL A 825 1.33 19.48 -10.62
C VAL A 825 1.76 19.25 -12.08
N GLN A 826 1.83 18.00 -12.54
CA GLN A 826 2.17 17.68 -13.93
C GLN A 826 1.03 17.95 -14.92
N THR A 827 -0.18 18.23 -14.43
CA THR A 827 -1.36 18.48 -15.24
C THR A 827 -1.50 19.96 -15.51
N PRO A 828 -1.30 20.44 -16.75
CA PRO A 828 -1.41 21.87 -17.04
C PRO A 828 -2.82 22.38 -16.70
N GLU A 829 -2.91 23.67 -16.41
CA GLU A 829 -4.20 24.34 -16.20
C GLU A 829 -5.10 24.13 -17.44
N PRO A 830 -6.33 23.61 -17.25
CA PRO A 830 -7.20 23.34 -18.38
C PRO A 830 -7.69 24.67 -18.98
N MET A 831 -7.80 24.72 -20.31
CA MET A 831 -8.31 25.91 -21.05
C MET A 831 -9.64 26.41 -20.46
N HIS A 832 -10.53 25.48 -20.11
CA HIS A 832 -11.86 25.76 -19.58
C HIS A 832 -11.93 25.64 -18.05
N ARG A 833 -10.87 26.04 -17.33
CA ARG A 833 -10.85 25.98 -15.85
C ARG A 833 -12.04 26.73 -15.23
N ALA A 834 -12.38 27.91 -15.73
CA ALA A 834 -13.49 28.68 -15.18
C ALA A 834 -14.83 27.92 -15.30
N LEU A 835 -15.04 27.18 -16.39
CA LEU A 835 -16.20 26.30 -16.53
C LEU A 835 -16.16 25.13 -15.53
N LEU A 836 -14.99 24.51 -15.35
CA LEU A 836 -14.81 23.41 -14.39
C LEU A 836 -15.11 23.87 -12.96
N ASP A 837 -14.56 25.01 -12.54
CA ASP A 837 -14.76 25.59 -11.21
C ASP A 837 -16.22 26.00 -11.03
N TRP A 838 -16.85 26.58 -12.05
CA TRP A 838 -18.28 26.89 -12.05
C TRP A 838 -19.14 25.63 -11.88
N LEU A 839 -18.88 24.56 -12.65
CA LEU A 839 -19.61 23.29 -12.55
C LEU A 839 -19.40 22.62 -11.19
N ALA A 840 -18.21 22.71 -10.62
CA ALA A 840 -17.90 22.20 -9.28
C ALA A 840 -18.67 22.96 -8.20
N CYS A 841 -18.70 24.30 -8.25
CA CYS A 841 -19.54 25.10 -7.35
C CYS A 841 -21.03 24.82 -7.55
N GLU A 842 -21.48 24.70 -8.80
CA GLU A 842 -22.87 24.41 -9.15
C GLU A 842 -23.32 23.05 -8.59
N LEU A 843 -22.47 22.03 -8.65
CA LEU A 843 -22.71 20.73 -8.02
C LEU A 843 -22.94 20.88 -6.52
N MET A 844 -22.02 21.54 -5.81
CA MET A 844 -22.08 21.70 -4.36
C MET A 844 -23.31 22.51 -3.92
N GLU A 845 -23.63 23.58 -4.66
CA GLU A 845 -24.71 24.51 -4.30
C GLU A 845 -26.11 23.99 -4.64
N ASN A 846 -26.22 23.00 -5.54
CA ASN A 846 -27.48 22.33 -5.89
C ASN A 846 -27.58 20.93 -5.27
N GLY A 847 -27.11 20.79 -4.03
CA GLY A 847 -27.28 19.58 -3.23
C GLY A 847 -26.57 18.36 -3.79
N TRP A 848 -25.44 18.54 -4.47
CA TRP A 848 -24.62 17.48 -5.05
C TRP A 848 -25.37 16.57 -6.05
N SER A 849 -26.43 17.09 -6.69
CA SER A 849 -27.22 16.35 -7.68
C SER A 849 -26.42 16.10 -8.97
N THR A 850 -26.26 14.83 -9.32
CA THR A 850 -25.60 14.45 -10.57
C THR A 850 -26.52 14.69 -11.77
N LYS A 851 -27.83 14.43 -11.61
CA LYS A 851 -28.80 14.71 -12.69
C LYS A 851 -28.94 16.20 -12.97
N HIS A 852 -28.75 17.07 -11.98
CA HIS A 852 -28.68 18.52 -12.20
C HIS A 852 -27.58 18.89 -13.20
N LEU A 853 -26.37 18.40 -13.00
CA LEU A 853 -25.28 18.64 -13.96
C LEU A 853 -25.54 17.99 -15.32
N HIS A 854 -26.18 16.82 -15.37
CA HIS A 854 -26.61 16.25 -16.66
C HIS A 854 -27.54 17.18 -17.42
N ARG A 855 -28.57 17.73 -16.77
CA ARG A 855 -29.51 18.68 -17.40
C ARG A 855 -28.78 19.88 -17.98
N LEU A 856 -27.95 20.53 -17.16
CA LEU A 856 -27.16 21.70 -17.58
C LEU A 856 -26.31 21.39 -18.82
N ILE A 857 -25.63 20.25 -18.84
CA ILE A 857 -24.77 19.87 -19.97
C ILE A 857 -25.60 19.52 -21.20
N VAL A 858 -26.59 18.65 -21.10
CA VAL A 858 -27.32 18.16 -22.29
C VAL A 858 -28.26 19.21 -22.88
N GLN A 859 -28.73 20.18 -22.08
CA GLN A 859 -29.56 21.29 -22.55
C GLN A 859 -28.75 22.43 -23.18
N SER A 860 -27.42 22.45 -22.98
CA SER A 860 -26.51 23.41 -23.59
C SER A 860 -26.52 23.32 -25.12
N ASN A 861 -26.36 24.46 -25.79
CA ASN A 861 -26.12 24.46 -27.23
C ASN A 861 -24.79 23.78 -27.57
N THR A 862 -23.76 23.88 -26.71
CA THR A 862 -22.48 23.16 -26.88
C THR A 862 -22.70 21.66 -27.08
N TYR A 863 -23.50 21.01 -26.23
CA TYR A 863 -23.82 19.57 -26.37
C TYR A 863 -24.68 19.28 -27.59
N ARG A 864 -25.56 20.21 -27.98
CA ARG A 864 -26.54 20.03 -29.07
C ARG A 864 -25.97 20.29 -30.47
N GLN A 865 -24.73 20.74 -30.59
CA GLN A 865 -24.08 20.94 -31.88
C GLN A 865 -24.07 19.68 -32.76
N SER A 866 -24.07 19.90 -34.07
CA SER A 866 -23.82 18.87 -35.08
C SER A 866 -22.32 18.57 -35.22
N SER A 867 -21.99 17.53 -35.97
CA SER A 867 -20.62 17.18 -36.35
C SER A 867 -20.14 17.89 -37.63
N ALA A 868 -20.86 18.95 -38.06
CA ALA A 868 -20.53 19.70 -39.27
C ALA A 868 -19.09 20.22 -39.21
N HIS A 869 -18.34 20.01 -40.29
CA HIS A 869 -16.94 20.42 -40.37
C HIS A 869 -16.83 21.84 -40.96
N SER A 870 -16.03 22.69 -40.31
CA SER A 870 -15.63 24.02 -40.78
C SER A 870 -14.13 24.03 -40.99
N THR A 871 -13.67 24.28 -42.22
CA THR A 871 -12.24 24.37 -42.54
C THR A 871 -11.58 25.57 -41.85
N ALA A 872 -12.33 26.67 -41.67
CA ALA A 872 -11.87 27.83 -40.92
C ALA A 872 -11.63 27.50 -39.45
N ASN A 873 -12.59 26.85 -38.77
CA ASN A 873 -12.42 26.46 -37.37
C ASN A 873 -11.30 25.43 -37.22
N ALA A 874 -11.24 24.41 -38.10
CA ALA A 874 -10.22 23.37 -38.01
C ALA A 874 -8.79 23.89 -38.23
N SER A 875 -8.64 25.04 -38.90
CA SER A 875 -7.34 25.71 -39.04
C SER A 875 -6.91 26.45 -37.76
N LEU A 876 -7.85 26.86 -36.92
CA LEU A 876 -7.62 27.57 -35.66
C LEU A 876 -7.56 26.62 -34.45
N ASP A 877 -8.45 25.64 -34.41
CA ASP A 877 -8.61 24.65 -33.36
C ASP A 877 -8.79 23.24 -33.99
N PRO A 878 -7.70 22.64 -34.49
CA PRO A 878 -7.73 21.34 -35.14
C PRO A 878 -8.14 20.20 -34.19
N ASP A 879 -7.84 20.35 -32.90
CA ASP A 879 -8.12 19.35 -31.85
C ASP A 879 -9.51 19.53 -31.22
N ASN A 880 -10.29 20.51 -31.68
CA ASN A 880 -11.64 20.82 -31.19
C ASN A 880 -11.70 21.06 -29.66
N VAL A 881 -10.65 21.69 -29.09
CA VAL A 881 -10.54 21.98 -27.65
C VAL A 881 -11.58 23.00 -27.19
N THR A 882 -12.02 23.88 -28.08
CA THR A 882 -13.10 24.84 -27.83
C THR A 882 -14.50 24.25 -28.04
N TYR A 883 -14.60 22.96 -28.37
CA TYR A 883 -15.85 22.26 -28.62
C TYR A 883 -16.71 22.95 -29.68
N TRP A 884 -16.13 23.38 -30.80
CA TRP A 884 -16.85 24.06 -31.89
C TRP A 884 -17.70 23.12 -32.75
N ARG A 885 -17.59 21.80 -32.53
CA ARG A 885 -18.49 20.78 -33.09
C ARG A 885 -18.62 19.58 -32.16
N ARG A 886 -19.65 18.76 -32.38
CA ARG A 886 -19.72 17.42 -31.78
C ARG A 886 -18.80 16.45 -32.52
N GLU A 887 -17.98 15.73 -31.77
CA GLU A 887 -17.26 14.57 -32.29
C GLU A 887 -18.04 13.29 -31.99
N PRO A 888 -18.37 12.47 -33.01
CA PRO A 888 -19.02 11.19 -32.79
C PRO A 888 -18.15 10.27 -31.94
N ARG A 889 -18.76 9.61 -30.95
CA ARG A 889 -18.04 8.76 -29.99
C ARG A 889 -18.39 7.32 -30.16
N ARG A 890 -17.40 6.44 -30.14
CA ARG A 890 -17.65 5.00 -30.21
C ARG A 890 -18.35 4.52 -28.94
N MET A 891 -19.38 3.71 -29.11
CA MET A 891 -20.09 3.09 -28.00
C MET A 891 -19.20 2.05 -27.30
N GLU A 892 -19.37 1.91 -25.99
CA GLU A 892 -18.70 0.88 -25.21
C GLU A 892 -19.30 -0.50 -25.49
N MET A 893 -18.53 -1.55 -25.19
CA MET A 893 -18.92 -2.96 -25.36
C MET A 893 -20.35 -3.24 -24.91
N GLU A 894 -20.71 -2.77 -23.71
CA GLU A 894 -22.00 -3.03 -23.08
C GLU A 894 -23.13 -2.35 -23.84
N SER A 895 -22.92 -1.08 -24.22
CA SER A 895 -23.88 -0.31 -25.01
C SER A 895 -24.08 -0.94 -26.39
N ILE A 896 -23.01 -1.43 -27.04
CA ILE A 896 -23.11 -2.14 -28.34
C ILE A 896 -23.95 -3.41 -28.18
N ARG A 897 -23.60 -4.28 -27.22
CA ARG A 897 -24.31 -5.55 -27.00
C ARG A 897 -25.77 -5.31 -26.62
N ASP A 898 -26.02 -4.38 -25.70
CA ASP A 898 -27.37 -4.08 -25.21
C ASP A 898 -28.23 -3.43 -26.32
N SER A 899 -27.63 -2.60 -27.18
CA SER A 899 -28.32 -2.02 -28.34
C SER A 899 -28.70 -3.07 -29.39
N VAL A 900 -27.83 -4.06 -29.64
CA VAL A 900 -28.16 -5.19 -30.52
C VAL A 900 -29.39 -5.94 -29.99
N LEU A 901 -29.45 -6.18 -28.68
CA LEU A 901 -30.61 -6.83 -28.04
C LEU A 901 -31.87 -5.98 -28.07
N ALA A 902 -31.73 -4.68 -27.82
CA ALA A 902 -32.85 -3.73 -27.83
C ALA A 902 -33.47 -3.61 -29.23
N VAL A 903 -32.65 -3.53 -30.28
CA VAL A 903 -33.11 -3.50 -31.67
C VAL A 903 -33.75 -4.83 -32.07
N ALA A 904 -33.15 -5.96 -31.71
CA ALA A 904 -33.71 -7.28 -31.96
C ALA A 904 -35.03 -7.53 -31.20
N GLY A 905 -35.33 -6.74 -30.16
CA GLY A 905 -36.53 -6.89 -29.33
C GLY A 905 -36.43 -8.06 -28.37
N THR A 906 -35.22 -8.44 -27.96
CA THR A 906 -34.95 -9.58 -27.07
C THR A 906 -34.34 -9.19 -25.75
N LEU A 907 -34.11 -7.90 -25.51
CA LEU A 907 -33.62 -7.40 -24.24
C LEU A 907 -34.68 -7.59 -23.14
N GLU A 908 -34.30 -8.26 -22.04
CA GLU A 908 -35.15 -8.42 -20.87
C GLU A 908 -35.23 -7.11 -20.06
N ASP A 909 -36.43 -6.74 -19.61
CA ASP A 909 -36.61 -5.48 -18.90
C ASP A 909 -36.20 -5.46 -17.42
N ARG A 910 -35.89 -6.62 -16.84
CA ARG A 910 -35.61 -6.75 -15.41
C ARG A 910 -34.34 -6.00 -14.99
N VAL A 911 -34.52 -5.07 -14.04
CA VAL A 911 -33.48 -4.30 -13.35
C VAL A 911 -33.07 -5.03 -12.07
N GLY A 912 -31.77 -5.03 -11.77
CA GLY A 912 -31.19 -5.57 -10.53
C GLY A 912 -31.21 -7.10 -10.41
N GLY A 913 -30.79 -7.61 -9.26
CA GLY A 913 -30.73 -9.03 -8.91
C GLY A 913 -29.43 -9.74 -9.29
N PRO A 914 -29.22 -10.99 -8.84
CA PRO A 914 -27.96 -11.70 -9.03
C PRO A 914 -27.50 -11.78 -10.48
N SER A 915 -26.19 -11.63 -10.68
CA SER A 915 -25.58 -11.74 -12.00
C SER A 915 -25.71 -13.14 -12.60
N LEU A 916 -25.84 -13.19 -13.92
CA LEU A 916 -25.91 -14.43 -14.68
C LEU A 916 -24.54 -14.77 -15.27
N LYS A 917 -24.14 -16.03 -15.12
CA LYS A 917 -22.98 -16.53 -15.87
C LYS A 917 -23.35 -16.65 -17.34
N ALA A 918 -22.36 -16.56 -18.23
CA ALA A 918 -22.62 -16.69 -19.67
C ALA A 918 -23.31 -18.00 -20.07
N SER A 919 -23.13 -19.07 -19.29
CA SER A 919 -23.78 -20.38 -19.49
C SER A 919 -25.22 -20.46 -18.93
N SER A 920 -25.69 -19.43 -18.23
CA SER A 920 -27.03 -19.42 -17.62
C SER A 920 -28.13 -19.22 -18.65
N LYS A 921 -29.28 -19.86 -18.43
CA LYS A 921 -30.50 -19.63 -19.22
C LYS A 921 -30.87 -18.12 -19.16
N ASN A 922 -31.17 -17.52 -20.30
CA ASN A 922 -31.49 -16.09 -20.49
C ASN A 922 -30.33 -15.10 -20.30
N ALA A 923 -29.08 -15.55 -20.08
CA ALA A 923 -27.93 -14.64 -20.04
C ALA A 923 -27.73 -13.88 -21.36
N ASP A 924 -28.14 -14.49 -22.47
CA ASP A 924 -28.11 -13.92 -23.82
C ASP A 924 -29.15 -12.81 -24.05
N GLN A 925 -30.14 -12.65 -23.16
CA GLN A 925 -31.20 -11.64 -23.26
C GLN A 925 -31.05 -10.52 -22.23
N ARG A 926 -30.23 -10.73 -21.20
CA ARG A 926 -30.06 -9.76 -20.12
C ARG A 926 -29.05 -8.67 -20.47
N ARG A 927 -29.26 -7.45 -19.96
CA ARG A 927 -28.29 -6.36 -20.06
C ARG A 927 -26.91 -6.76 -19.56
N SER A 928 -25.89 -6.22 -20.20
CA SER A 928 -24.49 -6.58 -19.97
C SER A 928 -24.01 -6.28 -18.54
N ILE A 929 -24.66 -5.36 -17.82
CA ILE A 929 -24.37 -5.04 -16.40
C ILE A 929 -24.81 -6.11 -15.41
N TYR A 930 -25.71 -7.00 -15.83
CA TYR A 930 -26.16 -8.13 -15.04
C TYR A 930 -25.48 -9.45 -15.42
N LEU A 931 -24.43 -9.38 -16.24
CA LEU A 931 -23.57 -10.53 -16.51
C LEU A 931 -22.45 -10.62 -15.47
N PHE A 932 -22.13 -11.84 -15.09
CA PHE A 932 -21.12 -12.13 -14.07
C PHE A 932 -19.75 -11.60 -14.49
N GLN A 933 -19.16 -10.74 -13.65
CA GLN A 933 -17.87 -10.11 -13.91
C GLN A 933 -16.74 -10.86 -13.22
N ASP A 934 -15.97 -11.62 -14.00
CA ASP A 934 -14.76 -12.31 -13.52
C ASP A 934 -13.54 -11.40 -13.66
N ARG A 935 -12.89 -11.10 -12.53
CA ARG A 935 -11.76 -10.17 -12.44
C ARG A 935 -10.53 -10.61 -13.26
N ASN A 936 -10.24 -11.91 -13.34
CA ASN A 936 -9.06 -12.42 -14.06
C ASN A 936 -9.39 -12.82 -15.49
N PHE A 937 -10.62 -13.29 -15.73
CA PHE A 937 -11.04 -13.84 -17.01
C PHE A 937 -12.27 -13.10 -17.54
N PRO A 938 -12.14 -11.79 -17.89
CA PRO A 938 -13.23 -11.08 -18.54
C PRO A 938 -13.66 -11.80 -19.82
N SER A 939 -14.90 -11.55 -20.27
CA SER A 939 -15.39 -12.18 -21.50
C SER A 939 -14.55 -11.78 -22.71
N HIS A 940 -14.63 -12.56 -23.80
CA HIS A 940 -13.90 -12.23 -25.01
C HIS A 940 -14.35 -10.88 -25.59
N GLU A 941 -15.65 -10.62 -25.57
CA GLU A 941 -16.27 -9.36 -26.01
C GLU A 941 -15.79 -8.18 -25.16
N HIS A 942 -15.74 -8.36 -23.84
CA HIS A 942 -15.23 -7.34 -22.92
C HIS A 942 -13.82 -6.91 -23.29
N ARG A 943 -12.93 -7.86 -23.63
CA ARG A 943 -11.57 -7.51 -24.08
C ARG A 943 -11.54 -6.93 -25.49
N LEU A 944 -12.35 -7.47 -26.41
CA LEU A 944 -12.33 -7.07 -27.82
C LEU A 944 -12.83 -5.64 -28.04
N PHE A 945 -13.81 -5.20 -27.24
CA PHE A 945 -14.43 -3.88 -27.33
C PHE A 945 -14.00 -2.95 -26.17
N ASP A 946 -12.74 -3.05 -25.76
CA ASP A 946 -12.06 -2.15 -24.81
C ASP A 946 -12.74 -1.97 -23.44
N GLY A 947 -13.37 -3.02 -22.93
CA GLY A 947 -13.90 -3.04 -21.57
C GLY A 947 -12.78 -2.85 -20.52
N PRO A 948 -13.13 -2.31 -19.34
CA PRO A 948 -12.17 -1.89 -18.33
C PRO A 948 -11.41 -3.07 -17.73
N SER A 949 -10.16 -2.81 -17.32
CA SER A 949 -9.47 -3.71 -16.41
C SER A 949 -10.17 -3.67 -15.06
N MET A 950 -10.56 -4.83 -14.53
CA MET A 950 -11.08 -4.95 -13.17
C MET A 950 -9.96 -5.08 -12.12
N LEU A 951 -8.69 -4.88 -12.51
CA LEU A 951 -7.53 -5.01 -11.62
C LEU A 951 -7.11 -3.69 -10.98
N ALA A 952 -7.41 -2.56 -11.61
CA ALA A 952 -7.07 -1.21 -11.17
C ALA A 952 -8.20 -0.26 -11.56
N SER A 953 -8.28 0.91 -10.93
CA SER A 953 -9.33 1.89 -11.23
C SER A 953 -9.22 2.30 -12.71
N CYS A 954 -10.33 2.33 -13.43
CA CYS A 954 -10.36 2.69 -14.84
C CYS A 954 -11.05 4.05 -15.02
N PRO A 955 -10.30 5.16 -14.97
CA PRO A 955 -10.89 6.49 -14.97
C PRO A 955 -11.35 6.94 -16.37
N GLN A 956 -10.77 6.37 -17.41
CA GLN A 956 -11.15 6.54 -18.80
C GLN A 956 -10.88 5.23 -19.54
N ARG A 957 -11.85 4.77 -20.34
CA ARG A 957 -11.68 3.59 -21.19
C ARG A 957 -10.90 3.98 -22.44
N ARG A 958 -9.96 3.13 -22.85
CA ARG A 958 -9.31 3.29 -24.16
C ARG A 958 -10.32 2.96 -25.25
N VAL A 959 -10.19 3.58 -26.40
CA VAL A 959 -11.02 3.28 -27.58
C VAL A 959 -10.09 2.81 -28.68
N SER A 960 -10.25 1.57 -29.12
CA SER A 960 -9.51 1.00 -30.25
C SER A 960 -10.45 0.73 -31.43
N THR A 961 -9.96 1.03 -32.63
CA THR A 961 -10.65 0.71 -33.89
C THR A 961 -9.83 -0.35 -34.62
N VAL A 962 -10.15 -1.62 -34.38
CA VAL A 962 -9.41 -2.77 -34.93
C VAL A 962 -10.30 -3.64 -35.80
N ALA A 963 -9.74 -4.23 -36.86
CA ALA A 963 -10.49 -5.06 -37.82
C ALA A 963 -11.22 -6.27 -37.18
N LEU A 964 -10.76 -6.76 -36.03
CA LEU A 964 -11.38 -7.88 -35.31
C LEU A 964 -12.77 -7.54 -34.76
N GLN A 965 -13.04 -6.28 -34.42
CA GLN A 965 -14.33 -5.85 -33.87
C GLN A 965 -15.48 -5.93 -34.90
N PRO A 966 -15.39 -5.35 -36.11
CA PRO A 966 -16.42 -5.55 -37.13
C PRO A 966 -16.46 -7.01 -37.61
N LEU A 967 -15.32 -7.72 -37.68
CA LEU A 967 -15.33 -9.16 -38.00
C LEU A 967 -16.11 -9.99 -36.98
N TYR A 968 -16.07 -9.61 -35.69
CA TYR A 968 -16.89 -10.23 -34.65
C TYR A 968 -18.38 -9.99 -34.94
N LEU A 969 -18.81 -8.76 -35.22
CA LEU A 969 -20.22 -8.46 -35.52
C LEU A 969 -20.70 -9.12 -36.82
N LEU A 970 -19.82 -9.35 -37.79
CA LEU A 970 -20.11 -10.06 -39.03
C LEU A 970 -20.29 -11.57 -38.83
N ASN A 971 -19.47 -12.20 -37.98
CA ASN A 971 -19.38 -13.67 -37.95
C ASN A 971 -19.88 -14.32 -36.65
N ASN A 972 -20.03 -13.56 -35.56
CA ASN A 972 -20.39 -14.14 -34.28
C ASN A 972 -21.84 -14.65 -34.27
N GLY A 973 -22.04 -15.85 -33.71
CA GLY A 973 -23.37 -16.46 -33.60
C GLY A 973 -24.39 -15.60 -32.84
N PHE A 974 -23.95 -14.78 -31.89
CA PHE A 974 -24.79 -13.79 -31.20
C PHE A 974 -25.38 -12.78 -32.19
N ALA A 975 -24.54 -12.10 -32.97
CA ALA A 975 -24.97 -11.09 -33.93
C ALA A 975 -25.86 -11.69 -35.04
N LEU A 976 -25.51 -12.88 -35.53
CA LEU A 976 -26.31 -13.60 -36.54
C LEU A 976 -27.68 -14.06 -35.99
N ARG A 977 -27.79 -14.42 -34.71
CA ARG A 977 -29.09 -14.72 -34.09
C ARG A 977 -29.92 -13.45 -33.88
N ALA A 978 -29.30 -12.40 -33.36
CA ALA A 978 -29.96 -11.11 -33.15
C ALA A 978 -30.50 -10.52 -34.47
N ALA A 979 -29.75 -10.64 -35.57
CA ALA A 979 -30.21 -10.18 -36.88
C ALA A 979 -31.44 -10.94 -37.41
N ARG A 980 -31.56 -12.25 -37.14
CA ARG A 980 -32.77 -13.02 -37.48
C ARG A 980 -33.97 -12.54 -36.65
N GLN A 981 -33.78 -12.39 -35.34
CA GLN A 981 -34.82 -11.90 -34.44
C GLN A 981 -35.26 -10.47 -34.77
N PHE A 982 -34.31 -9.62 -35.14
CA PHE A 982 -34.59 -8.27 -35.62
C PHE A 982 -35.45 -8.30 -36.90
N ALA A 983 -35.09 -9.13 -37.88
CA ALA A 983 -35.91 -9.27 -39.09
C ALA A 983 -37.31 -9.82 -38.79
N GLU A 984 -37.45 -10.78 -37.88
CA GLU A 984 -38.76 -11.26 -37.43
C GLU A 984 -39.60 -10.15 -36.79
N ARG A 985 -38.99 -9.32 -35.94
CA ARG A 985 -39.64 -8.15 -35.33
C ARG A 985 -40.14 -7.18 -36.40
N VAL A 986 -39.30 -6.86 -37.39
CA VAL A 986 -39.65 -5.96 -38.50
C VAL A 986 -40.79 -6.55 -39.34
N ALA A 987 -40.69 -7.82 -39.73
CA ALA A 987 -41.69 -8.51 -40.55
C ALA A 987 -43.05 -8.66 -39.85
N ARG A 988 -43.07 -8.82 -38.52
CA ARG A 988 -44.32 -8.86 -37.74
C ARG A 988 -45.04 -7.51 -37.73
N ARG A 989 -44.31 -6.40 -37.77
CA ARG A 989 -44.89 -5.04 -37.70
C ARG A 989 -45.34 -4.52 -39.06
N HIS A 990 -44.59 -4.81 -40.12
CA HIS A 990 -44.82 -4.29 -41.47
C HIS A 990 -44.70 -5.37 -42.54
N GLN A 991 -45.60 -5.34 -43.52
CA GLN A 991 -45.63 -6.29 -44.65
C GLN A 991 -44.97 -5.76 -45.92
N ARG A 992 -45.06 -4.45 -46.18
CA ARG A 992 -44.44 -3.82 -47.35
C ARG A 992 -42.92 -3.69 -47.15
N PRO A 993 -42.09 -4.03 -48.15
CA PRO A 993 -40.63 -3.89 -48.06
C PRO A 993 -40.18 -2.47 -47.70
N GLU A 994 -40.82 -1.45 -48.27
CA GLU A 994 -40.50 -0.05 -47.99
C GLU A 994 -40.71 0.31 -46.51
N ASP A 995 -41.84 -0.11 -45.93
CA ASP A 995 -42.16 0.14 -44.53
C ASP A 995 -41.21 -0.67 -43.60
N GLN A 996 -40.83 -1.88 -44.02
CA GLN A 996 -39.87 -2.72 -43.30
C GLN A 996 -38.48 -2.06 -43.25
N VAL A 997 -37.98 -1.54 -44.38
CA VAL A 997 -36.69 -0.82 -44.44
C VAL A 997 -36.76 0.43 -43.56
N ASN A 998 -37.81 1.24 -43.70
CA ASN A 998 -37.99 2.45 -42.89
C ASN A 998 -38.00 2.15 -41.39
N PHE A 999 -38.75 1.13 -40.96
CA PHE A 999 -38.83 0.74 -39.55
C PHE A 999 -37.49 0.18 -39.04
N ALA A 1000 -36.78 -0.59 -39.86
CA ALA A 1000 -35.47 -1.13 -39.50
C ALA A 1000 -34.43 -0.01 -39.28
N PHE A 1001 -34.37 0.98 -40.16
CA PHE A 1001 -33.49 2.16 -40.00
C PHE A 1001 -33.83 2.98 -38.76
N ARG A 1002 -35.12 3.19 -38.47
CA ARG A 1002 -35.55 3.92 -37.26
C ARG A 1002 -35.12 3.19 -35.99
N LEU A 1003 -35.25 1.86 -35.94
CA LEU A 1003 -34.79 1.06 -34.80
C LEU A 1003 -33.28 1.10 -34.62
N THR A 1004 -32.49 1.04 -35.70
CA THR A 1004 -31.03 0.95 -35.60
C THR A 1004 -30.36 2.31 -35.42
N VAL A 1005 -30.66 3.27 -36.30
CA VAL A 1005 -29.97 4.56 -36.39
C VAL A 1005 -30.86 5.76 -36.05
N GLY A 1006 -32.12 5.55 -35.66
CA GLY A 1006 -32.99 6.61 -35.15
C GLY A 1006 -33.54 7.58 -36.21
N ARG A 1007 -33.31 7.32 -37.50
CA ARG A 1007 -33.78 8.14 -38.62
C ARG A 1007 -34.33 7.26 -39.75
N PRO A 1008 -35.16 7.78 -40.66
CA PRO A 1008 -35.47 7.08 -41.91
C PRO A 1008 -34.20 6.94 -42.80
N PRO A 1009 -34.17 5.95 -43.71
CA PRO A 1009 -33.15 5.90 -44.75
C PRO A 1009 -33.26 7.12 -45.66
N THR A 1010 -32.13 7.59 -46.17
CA THR A 1010 -32.08 8.52 -47.30
C THR A 1010 -32.62 7.84 -48.57
N GLU A 1011 -33.05 8.61 -49.57
CA GLU A 1011 -33.55 8.03 -50.84
C GLU A 1011 -32.56 7.02 -51.46
N PRO A 1012 -31.23 7.29 -51.54
CA PRO A 1012 -30.27 6.33 -52.09
C PRO A 1012 -30.03 5.11 -51.19
N GLU A 1013 -30.24 5.21 -49.88
CA GLU A 1013 -30.19 4.06 -48.97
C GLU A 1013 -31.43 3.19 -49.14
N LEU A 1014 -32.62 3.80 -49.22
CA LEU A 1014 -33.89 3.10 -49.40
C LEU A 1014 -33.90 2.33 -50.73
N GLU A 1015 -33.53 2.99 -51.83
CA GLU A 1015 -33.47 2.37 -53.15
C GLU A 1015 -32.52 1.16 -53.15
N ARG A 1016 -31.32 1.30 -52.57
CA ARG A 1016 -30.35 0.20 -52.44
C ARG A 1016 -30.91 -0.97 -51.64
N CYS A 1017 -31.59 -0.70 -50.52
CA CYS A 1017 -32.19 -1.75 -49.70
C CYS A 1017 -33.33 -2.48 -50.44
N LEU A 1018 -34.21 -1.75 -51.13
CA LEU A 1018 -35.31 -2.33 -51.90
C LEU A 1018 -34.80 -3.19 -53.07
N ASN A 1019 -33.80 -2.70 -53.79
CA ASN A 1019 -33.15 -3.45 -54.87
C ASN A 1019 -32.50 -4.74 -54.35
N TYR A 1020 -31.83 -4.67 -53.19
CA TYR A 1020 -31.23 -5.83 -52.54
C TYR A 1020 -32.28 -6.87 -52.12
N LEU A 1021 -33.35 -6.46 -51.43
CA LEU A 1021 -34.42 -7.36 -50.99
C LEU A 1021 -35.10 -8.05 -52.18
N LYS A 1022 -35.27 -7.34 -53.31
CA LYS A 1022 -35.81 -7.90 -54.56
C LYS A 1022 -34.87 -8.94 -55.17
N ALA A 1023 -33.58 -8.63 -55.30
CA ALA A 1023 -32.60 -9.54 -55.91
C ALA A 1023 -32.37 -10.80 -55.06
N ALA A 1024 -32.23 -10.66 -53.74
CA ALA A 1024 -31.96 -11.77 -52.83
C ALA A 1024 -33.16 -12.72 -52.65
N SER A 1025 -34.39 -12.28 -52.97
CA SER A 1025 -35.59 -13.14 -52.97
C SER A 1025 -35.58 -14.20 -54.08
N ILE A 1026 -34.75 -14.02 -55.11
CA ILE A 1026 -34.67 -14.89 -56.30
C ILE A 1026 -33.73 -16.09 -56.08
N ASP A 1027 -32.77 -15.98 -55.13
CA ASP A 1027 -31.64 -16.91 -54.96
C ASP A 1027 -31.71 -17.75 -53.65
N ALA A 1028 -32.91 -17.97 -53.11
CA ALA A 1028 -33.13 -18.57 -51.79
C ALA A 1028 -32.80 -20.07 -51.71
N SER A 1029 -31.50 -20.41 -51.60
CA SER A 1029 -31.03 -21.63 -50.93
C SER A 1029 -31.10 -21.46 -49.40
N ASP A 1030 -30.89 -22.53 -48.62
CA ASP A 1030 -31.00 -22.72 -47.14
C ASP A 1030 -30.23 -21.73 -46.21
N LYS A 1031 -29.97 -20.51 -46.66
CA LYS A 1031 -29.22 -19.42 -46.00
C LYS A 1031 -30.17 -18.45 -45.26
N MET A 1032 -29.57 -17.58 -44.44
CA MET A 1032 -30.27 -16.51 -43.69
C MET A 1032 -31.22 -15.70 -44.60
N PRO A 1033 -32.48 -15.42 -44.21
CA PRO A 1033 -33.44 -14.70 -45.07
C PRO A 1033 -32.95 -13.31 -45.51
N PRO A 1034 -33.35 -12.79 -46.69
CA PRO A 1034 -32.90 -11.48 -47.18
C PRO A 1034 -33.08 -10.32 -46.19
N LEU A 1035 -34.24 -10.24 -45.52
CA LEU A 1035 -34.50 -9.23 -44.50
C LEU A 1035 -33.56 -9.37 -43.30
N ALA A 1036 -33.19 -10.59 -42.93
CA ALA A 1036 -32.22 -10.85 -41.86
C ALA A 1036 -30.78 -10.49 -42.27
N GLN A 1037 -30.41 -10.65 -43.54
CA GLN A 1037 -29.13 -10.15 -44.07
C GLN A 1037 -29.08 -8.62 -44.10
N LEU A 1038 -30.18 -7.96 -44.47
CA LEU A 1038 -30.30 -6.50 -44.38
C LEU A 1038 -30.18 -6.02 -42.92
N CYS A 1039 -30.94 -6.63 -42.00
CA CYS A 1039 -30.87 -6.35 -40.57
C CYS A 1039 -29.45 -6.54 -40.02
N HIS A 1040 -28.76 -7.61 -40.42
CA HIS A 1040 -27.36 -7.86 -40.06
C HIS A 1040 -26.42 -6.77 -40.57
N SER A 1041 -26.63 -6.30 -41.80
CA SER A 1041 -25.86 -5.19 -42.37
C SER A 1041 -26.06 -3.88 -41.59
N LEU A 1042 -27.30 -3.58 -41.17
CA LEU A 1042 -27.61 -2.40 -40.36
C LEU A 1042 -26.93 -2.43 -38.98
N LEU A 1043 -26.86 -3.60 -38.33
CA LEU A 1043 -26.13 -3.77 -37.06
C LEU A 1043 -24.60 -3.60 -37.21
N ASN A 1044 -24.08 -3.58 -38.43
CA ASN A 1044 -22.65 -3.39 -38.74
C ASN A 1044 -22.34 -1.99 -39.29
N LEU A 1045 -23.31 -1.08 -39.35
CA LEU A 1045 -23.06 0.30 -39.76
C LEU A 1045 -22.21 1.03 -38.71
N ASN A 1046 -21.30 1.90 -39.18
CA ASN A 1046 -20.59 2.81 -38.28
C ASN A 1046 -21.58 3.67 -37.48
N GLU A 1047 -22.65 4.17 -38.11
CA GLU A 1047 -23.69 4.96 -37.44
C GLU A 1047 -24.41 4.19 -36.31
N PHE A 1048 -24.45 2.85 -36.39
CA PHE A 1048 -25.01 2.02 -35.31
C PHE A 1048 -24.08 1.95 -34.09
N LEU A 1049 -22.76 1.96 -34.31
CA LEU A 1049 -21.73 1.75 -33.28
C LEU A 1049 -21.25 3.05 -32.61
N TYR A 1050 -21.76 4.19 -33.05
CA TYR A 1050 -21.34 5.51 -32.56
C TYR A 1050 -22.52 6.30 -32.01
N ILE A 1051 -22.23 7.05 -30.95
CA ILE A 1051 -23.06 8.12 -30.43
C ILE A 1051 -22.80 9.35 -31.32
N PRO A 1052 -23.82 9.87 -32.03
CA PRO A 1052 -23.64 10.90 -33.05
C PRO A 1052 -23.47 12.31 -32.48
#